data_AF-A0A1Q9TYX5-F1
#
_entry.id   AF-A0A1Q9TYX5-F1
#
_cell.length_a   1.000
_cell.length_b   1.000
_cell.length_c   1.000
_cell.angle_alpha   90.00
_cell.angle_beta   90.00
_cell.angle_gamma   90.00
#
_symmetry.space_group_name_H-M   'P 1'
#
loop_
_entity.id
_entity.type
_entity.pdbx_description
1 polymer ?
#
loop_
_entity_poly.entity_id
_entity_poly.type
_entity_poly.pdbx_seq_one_letter_code
_entity_poly.pdbx_strand_id
1 'polypeptide(L)'
;MSLAFALLTVPVPVLAEESEASESLGLAEHADEFFADNPPSSEVEIPDFGDADKVVPAWNNGDISVDELVRYGYLTAVQPDELPQEYVTEGDSELDIGAYLPFVLSHVDEASEETQEWLHRELDPVVSDEAEEEGLAARSAENDCGESEEVGGNFFTCATVSDNFTVWYNIGWGEGVPDEDSDGNGRPDAVDAVVDALESAHRTYRGMGFDHAGDGRISVFLGLAPQGQAYVSPIPLGPGFSPNPIALSSDPAQLESGRNEDMYNYIPRHELFHVFQYHYISDPSAVLPSVNWWMEATAEWATRESLPSGAGATEYARAVEDFLDHPELAINDYDSLGGGRQYGAFVVASYFTEAVSRNFVLDTWRTLDRASVTPIEAIQQVVDFYGRDMGDLLLGFAVANHRLDTPSNATFFLGARDGYDEPHARTMWQSSLATGRRPPRAEHSISQSTSRTGLPEVTQGGATYVELRPSGSGGRLTVELDALVGDYRYALLTWSDGAARPDMAPIDMERGSNRSERVIELTVSLRPGEVATLVIARIDVSTSLHTDPIQWNASLRESGDGPRIMVVGDSITHGNEGSHSWRYVLDRHLNDNGVAADFVGPRTGAYDIHTDIRNRAILDGLEPPPQEYYPGPSTARYYDNGFDRDHNAMWGWTFADANNTIRRDVNAHDPDYLLIALGFNDITWGYSNAAGTVAAARTMIEEARAANPDIRILISNVVTRTLLPEFEWLNPEIREYAGLLEAEVASLSTDRSPVHLVDISSDYDPVGHAWDGLHPNARGDYFIGSHFADALHERFGVGAPYGPVPSNPPDVSLAKPAWIKVETTDQGFHVRWARVFGAAGYHVWTRNVTENQDWLLLPLPVPGDYFNSTWVRDGDTYEFRVAPARGDDQVGPMSDTASAVASPRTLPGPPNVTAQVEGTEAVVRWDTRTGAQGYRVYWIEALGHYPVMRNAYVHREDGNAYRITGLEPGMRYDVAVSSVNGYGAGIPTGTLNQVVIPGVAGAGEERSELTWQVEDEAFTATDMLWEGYPEGMAPIIDGVLPTEMVDGSEPVSSGPEPVVEETGPRVPVSAGRREEIGG
;
A
#
# COMPACT_ATOMS: atom_id res chain seq x y z
N MET A 1 -33.49 13.21 55.11
CA MET A 1 -32.95 13.77 56.38
C MET A 1 -31.44 13.76 56.25
N SER A 2 -30.75 14.90 56.14
CA SER A 2 -30.47 15.91 57.18
C SER A 2 -29.14 15.61 57.89
N LEU A 3 -28.06 16.36 57.60
CA LEU A 3 -27.57 17.56 58.33
C LEU A 3 -26.96 17.24 59.72
N ALA A 4 -25.86 17.86 60.20
CA ALA A 4 -24.91 18.82 59.59
C ALA A 4 -23.61 19.02 60.43
N PHE A 5 -22.55 19.50 59.75
CA PHE A 5 -21.47 20.43 60.17
C PHE A 5 -21.11 20.72 61.66
N ALA A 6 -19.80 20.65 61.96
CA ALA A 6 -18.92 21.81 62.29
C ALA A 6 -17.45 21.34 62.42
N LEU A 7 -16.38 21.86 61.77
CA LEU A 7 -15.81 23.21 61.52
C LEU A 7 -14.95 23.84 62.64
N LEU A 8 -13.64 23.98 62.37
CA LEU A 8 -12.63 24.91 62.92
C LEU A 8 -11.32 24.71 62.07
N THR A 9 -11.10 25.44 60.96
CA THR A 9 -10.15 26.61 60.83
C THR A 9 -8.76 26.37 61.45
N VAL A 10 -7.61 26.60 60.78
CA VAL A 10 -7.14 27.73 59.91
C VAL A 10 -6.01 27.24 58.92
N PRO A 11 -5.42 28.04 57.99
CA PRO A 11 -5.87 28.27 56.60
C PRO A 11 -4.91 27.81 55.44
N VAL A 12 -5.51 27.45 54.30
CA VAL A 12 -5.38 28.04 52.92
C VAL A 12 -3.99 28.63 52.53
N PRO A 13 -3.35 28.22 51.40
CA PRO A 13 -4.00 28.18 50.08
C PRO A 13 -4.11 26.81 49.39
N VAL A 14 -5.37 26.42 49.17
CA VAL A 14 -5.83 25.84 47.91
C VAL A 14 -6.97 26.76 47.44
N LEU A 15 -6.92 27.18 46.18
CA LEU A 15 -8.06 27.69 45.43
C LEU A 15 -8.18 26.73 44.23
N ALA A 16 -9.23 25.92 44.07
CA ALA A 16 -10.68 26.19 44.05
C ALA A 16 -11.14 26.74 42.69
N GLU A 17 -11.52 25.77 41.84
CA GLU A 17 -12.66 25.78 40.92
C GLU A 17 -12.98 27.08 40.17
N GLU A 18 -12.62 27.10 38.88
CA GLU A 18 -13.64 27.04 37.84
C GLU A 18 -13.09 26.19 36.67
N SER A 19 -13.89 25.25 36.15
CA SER A 19 -13.53 24.43 34.99
C SER A 19 -14.22 24.98 33.75
N GLU A 20 -13.75 26.15 33.29
CA GLU A 20 -14.03 26.59 31.93
C GLU A 20 -13.36 25.64 30.93
N ALA A 21 -13.87 25.60 29.69
CA ALA A 21 -13.26 24.78 28.65
C ALA A 21 -11.87 25.34 28.32
N SER A 22 -10.84 24.51 28.42
CA SER A 22 -9.54 24.83 27.80
C SER A 22 -9.71 24.66 26.29
N GLU A 23 -10.08 25.75 25.62
CA GLU A 23 -9.98 25.85 24.17
C GLU A 23 -8.53 25.52 23.76
N SER A 24 -8.38 24.76 22.67
CA SER A 24 -7.07 24.60 22.04
C SER A 24 -6.66 25.94 21.44
N LEU A 25 -5.55 26.52 21.92
CA LEU A 25 -4.96 27.70 21.28
C LEU A 25 -4.71 27.37 19.80
N GLY A 26 -5.25 28.22 18.92
CA GLY A 26 -5.20 28.00 17.48
C GLY A 26 -3.80 28.20 16.91
N LEU A 27 -3.57 27.60 15.73
CA LEU A 27 -2.28 27.62 15.02
C LEU A 27 -1.72 29.03 14.76
N ALA A 28 -2.57 30.06 14.74
CA ALA A 28 -2.19 31.46 14.53
C ALA A 28 -1.14 31.98 15.53
N GLU A 29 -1.30 31.73 16.85
CA GLU A 29 -0.37 32.29 17.85
C GLU A 29 1.05 31.67 17.79
N HIS A 30 1.23 30.52 17.12
CA HIS A 30 2.57 29.96 16.85
C HIS A 30 3.22 30.55 15.59
N ALA A 31 2.44 31.06 14.63
CA ALA A 31 2.98 31.71 13.44
C ALA A 31 3.59 33.08 13.78
N ASP A 32 2.94 33.85 14.65
CA ASP A 32 3.39 35.19 15.07
C ASP A 32 4.79 35.18 15.73
N GLU A 33 5.13 34.16 16.54
CA GLU A 33 6.48 34.03 17.11
C GLU A 33 7.53 33.63 16.04
N PHE A 34 7.16 32.83 15.04
CA PHE A 34 8.09 32.35 14.00
C PHE A 34 8.53 33.48 13.03
N PHE A 35 7.59 34.32 12.59
CA PHE A 35 7.88 35.44 11.70
C PHE A 35 8.61 36.60 12.39
N ALA A 36 8.48 36.74 13.71
CA ALA A 36 9.23 37.73 14.49
C ALA A 36 10.75 37.50 14.47
N ASP A 37 11.19 36.24 14.37
CA ASP A 37 12.61 35.86 14.39
C ASP A 37 13.27 35.80 12.98
N ASN A 38 12.50 35.77 11.88
CA ASN A 38 13.00 35.50 10.52
C ASN A 38 12.44 36.43 9.43
N PRO A 39 12.82 37.73 9.40
CA PRO A 39 12.40 38.64 8.33
C PRO A 39 13.12 38.37 6.99
N PRO A 40 12.41 38.18 5.87
CA PRO A 40 13.02 37.97 4.54
C PRO A 40 13.66 39.26 3.99
N SER A 41 14.66 39.11 3.13
CA SER A 41 15.38 40.22 2.49
C SER A 41 14.97 40.42 1.03
N SER A 42 14.58 41.64 0.67
CA SER A 42 14.12 42.01 -0.67
C SER A 42 15.20 42.67 -1.54
N GLU A 43 15.37 42.16 -2.76
CA GLU A 43 15.81 42.88 -3.96
C GLU A 43 15.32 42.04 -5.16
N VAL A 44 14.43 42.60 -5.99
CA VAL A 44 13.72 41.92 -7.09
C VAL A 44 14.01 42.67 -8.40
N GLU A 45 14.26 41.95 -9.50
CA GLU A 45 14.41 42.57 -10.83
C GLU A 45 13.03 42.83 -11.46
N ILE A 46 12.82 44.06 -11.94
CA ILE A 46 11.57 44.50 -12.58
C ILE A 46 11.56 44.05 -14.06
N PRO A 47 10.49 43.43 -14.58
CA PRO A 47 10.40 43.02 -15.98
C PRO A 47 10.33 44.18 -16.99
N ASP A 48 10.55 43.86 -18.26
CA ASP A 48 10.43 44.77 -19.41
C ASP A 48 9.29 44.30 -20.33
N PHE A 49 8.23 45.10 -20.45
CA PHE A 49 7.04 44.82 -21.25
C PHE A 49 7.07 45.46 -22.65
N GLY A 50 8.20 46.08 -23.03
CA GLY A 50 8.44 46.61 -24.38
C GLY A 50 7.79 47.97 -24.69
N ASP A 51 8.00 48.45 -25.93
CA ASP A 51 7.64 49.81 -26.38
C ASP A 51 6.14 50.17 -26.27
N ALA A 52 5.25 49.19 -26.02
CA ALA A 52 3.82 49.41 -25.81
C ALA A 52 3.47 49.87 -24.39
N ASP A 53 4.33 49.58 -23.41
CA ASP A 53 4.19 49.97 -22.01
C ASP A 53 4.81 51.35 -21.75
N LYS A 54 4.07 52.18 -21.03
CA LYS A 54 4.50 53.51 -20.55
C LYS A 54 4.34 53.69 -19.05
N VAL A 55 3.73 52.74 -18.35
CA VAL A 55 3.35 52.85 -16.93
C VAL A 55 4.42 52.22 -16.04
N VAL A 56 4.86 50.98 -16.30
CA VAL A 56 5.92 50.36 -15.49
C VAL A 56 7.25 51.11 -15.66
N PRO A 57 7.67 51.56 -16.86
CA PRO A 57 8.82 52.42 -17.01
C PRO A 57 8.69 53.75 -16.26
N ALA A 58 7.49 54.36 -16.19
CA ALA A 58 7.29 55.60 -15.44
C ALA A 58 7.38 55.38 -13.93
N TRP A 59 6.80 54.28 -13.42
CA TRP A 59 6.89 53.91 -12.01
C TRP A 59 8.32 53.56 -11.58
N ASN A 60 9.02 52.75 -12.37
CA ASN A 60 10.43 52.36 -12.13
C ASN A 60 11.39 53.58 -12.16
N ASN A 61 11.12 54.57 -13.02
CA ASN A 61 11.86 55.85 -12.99
C ASN A 61 11.45 56.80 -11.84
N GLY A 62 10.35 56.50 -11.12
CA GLY A 62 9.81 57.33 -10.04
C GLY A 62 9.03 58.56 -10.52
N ASP A 63 8.54 58.56 -11.77
CA ASP A 63 7.72 59.62 -12.35
C ASP A 63 6.23 59.51 -11.96
N ILE A 64 5.76 58.31 -11.59
CA ILE A 64 4.43 58.05 -11.01
C ILE A 64 4.52 57.24 -9.70
N SER A 65 3.51 57.35 -8.86
CA SER A 65 3.37 56.57 -7.61
C SER A 65 2.93 55.13 -7.85
N VAL A 66 2.97 54.29 -6.80
CA VAL A 66 2.45 52.91 -6.86
C VAL A 66 0.91 52.86 -6.93
N ASP A 67 0.22 53.85 -6.35
CA ASP A 67 -1.21 54.09 -6.62
C ASP A 67 -1.49 54.30 -8.12
N GLU A 68 -0.63 55.07 -8.79
CA GLU A 68 -0.75 55.37 -10.22
C GLU A 68 -0.26 54.21 -11.10
N LEU A 69 0.72 53.40 -10.66
CA LEU A 69 1.05 52.11 -11.30
C LEU A 69 -0.20 51.21 -11.34
N VAL A 70 -0.82 50.97 -10.19
CA VAL A 70 -2.00 50.09 -10.07
C VAL A 70 -3.17 50.64 -10.88
N ARG A 71 -3.50 51.93 -10.73
CA ARG A 71 -4.62 52.55 -11.47
C ARG A 71 -4.36 52.61 -12.97
N TYR A 72 -3.24 53.19 -13.41
CA TYR A 72 -2.97 53.33 -14.85
C TYR A 72 -2.62 51.99 -15.50
N GLY A 73 -1.98 51.06 -14.79
CA GLY A 73 -1.71 49.73 -15.31
C GLY A 73 -2.99 48.93 -15.55
N TYR A 74 -3.93 48.93 -14.59
CA TYR A 74 -5.26 48.35 -14.79
C TYR A 74 -5.98 49.01 -15.98
N LEU A 75 -6.01 50.35 -16.05
CA LEU A 75 -6.62 51.05 -17.19
C LEU A 75 -5.92 50.73 -18.52
N THR A 76 -4.60 50.53 -18.56
CA THR A 76 -3.88 50.14 -19.78
C THR A 76 -4.34 48.78 -20.31
N ALA A 77 -4.64 47.83 -19.42
CA ALA A 77 -5.08 46.49 -19.78
C ALA A 77 -6.59 46.39 -20.06
N VAL A 78 -7.43 47.17 -19.36
CA VAL A 78 -8.88 46.97 -19.32
C VAL A 78 -9.68 48.14 -19.93
N GLN A 79 -9.21 49.39 -19.79
CA GLN A 79 -9.94 50.60 -20.21
C GLN A 79 -8.98 51.71 -20.73
N PRO A 80 -8.24 51.48 -21.83
CA PRO A 80 -7.16 52.37 -22.26
C PRO A 80 -7.62 53.76 -22.71
N ASP A 81 -8.91 53.95 -23.01
CA ASP A 81 -9.51 55.25 -23.30
C ASP A 81 -9.65 56.17 -22.06
N GLU A 82 -9.56 55.62 -20.83
CA GLU A 82 -9.59 56.40 -19.58
C GLU A 82 -8.19 56.77 -19.04
N LEU A 83 -7.12 56.29 -19.69
CA LEU A 83 -5.74 56.66 -19.35
C LEU A 83 -5.47 58.17 -19.51
N PRO A 84 -4.57 58.76 -18.68
CA PRO A 84 -4.01 60.07 -18.98
C PRO A 84 -3.24 60.03 -20.31
N GLN A 85 -3.44 61.06 -21.14
CA GLN A 85 -3.00 61.07 -22.55
C GLN A 85 -1.49 60.89 -22.76
N GLU A 86 -0.65 61.17 -21.75
CA GLU A 86 0.79 60.85 -21.79
C GLU A 86 1.11 59.34 -21.75
N TYR A 87 0.28 58.52 -21.09
CA TYR A 87 0.45 57.06 -20.96
C TYR A 87 -0.32 56.25 -22.02
N VAL A 88 -1.22 56.87 -22.79
CA VAL A 88 -1.85 56.24 -23.97
C VAL A 88 -0.80 55.97 -25.05
N THR A 89 -0.73 54.74 -25.57
CA THR A 89 0.25 54.35 -26.61
C THR A 89 -0.20 54.76 -28.02
N GLU A 90 0.71 55.35 -28.80
CA GLU A 90 0.46 55.83 -30.17
C GLU A 90 1.19 54.94 -31.20
N GLY A 91 0.64 53.75 -31.49
CA GLY A 91 1.19 52.86 -32.52
C GLY A 91 0.50 51.50 -32.61
N ASP A 92 0.81 50.74 -33.66
CA ASP A 92 0.32 49.37 -33.90
C ASP A 92 1.13 48.33 -33.07
N SER A 93 1.47 48.66 -31.82
CA SER A 93 2.30 47.84 -30.93
C SER A 93 1.46 47.23 -29.81
N GLU A 94 1.27 45.91 -29.85
CA GLU A 94 0.52 45.15 -28.86
C GLU A 94 1.30 45.01 -27.54
N LEU A 95 0.57 45.00 -26.43
CA LEU A 95 1.07 44.78 -25.08
C LEU A 95 0.68 43.36 -24.64
N ASP A 96 1.61 42.60 -24.07
CA ASP A 96 1.29 41.31 -23.46
C ASP A 96 0.56 41.53 -22.12
N ILE A 97 -0.78 41.67 -22.20
CA ILE A 97 -1.65 41.85 -21.04
C ILE A 97 -1.53 40.67 -20.06
N GLY A 98 -1.25 39.45 -20.55
CA GLY A 98 -1.09 38.24 -19.74
C GLY A 98 0.13 38.29 -18.82
N ALA A 99 1.23 38.90 -19.27
CA ALA A 99 2.41 39.15 -18.44
C ALA A 99 2.33 40.48 -17.66
N TYR A 100 1.77 41.52 -18.27
CA TYR A 100 1.75 42.90 -17.76
C TYR A 100 0.77 43.11 -16.60
N LEU A 101 -0.48 42.65 -16.74
CA LEU A 101 -1.51 42.91 -15.74
C LEU A 101 -1.20 42.23 -14.38
N PRO A 102 -0.72 40.96 -14.31
CA PRO A 102 -0.28 40.37 -13.04
C PRO A 102 0.84 41.16 -12.35
N PHE A 103 1.81 41.70 -13.09
CA PHE A 103 2.86 42.55 -12.52
C PHE A 103 2.32 43.87 -11.97
N VAL A 104 1.40 44.52 -12.67
CA VAL A 104 0.71 45.71 -12.15
C VAL A 104 -0.03 45.38 -10.86
N LEU A 105 -0.76 44.25 -10.84
CA LEU A 105 -1.59 43.84 -9.71
C LEU A 105 -0.78 43.34 -8.51
N SER A 106 0.45 42.84 -8.70
CA SER A 106 1.32 42.43 -7.58
C SER A 106 1.79 43.59 -6.70
N HIS A 107 1.50 44.85 -7.08
CA HIS A 107 1.82 46.05 -6.31
C HIS A 107 0.59 46.70 -5.64
N VAL A 108 -0.56 46.00 -5.63
CA VAL A 108 -1.81 46.48 -5.01
C VAL A 108 -1.68 46.65 -3.49
N ASP A 109 -0.96 45.75 -2.82
CA ASP A 109 -0.72 45.84 -1.36
C ASP A 109 0.25 46.97 -0.97
N GLU A 110 1.05 47.47 -1.93
CA GLU A 110 1.88 48.67 -1.75
C GLU A 110 1.12 49.98 -2.00
N ALA A 111 -0.04 49.92 -2.66
CA ALA A 111 -0.90 51.07 -2.92
C ALA A 111 -1.71 51.49 -1.68
N SER A 112 -2.34 52.67 -1.75
CA SER A 112 -3.17 53.18 -0.65
C SER A 112 -4.50 52.42 -0.53
N GLU A 113 -5.08 52.42 0.68
CA GLU A 113 -6.44 51.92 0.96
C GLU A 113 -7.48 52.48 -0.02
N GLU A 114 -7.34 53.73 -0.52
CA GLU A 114 -8.27 54.32 -1.50
C GLU A 114 -8.14 53.67 -2.90
N THR A 115 -6.93 53.27 -3.30
CA THR A 115 -6.68 52.55 -4.56
C THR A 115 -7.09 51.09 -4.44
N GLN A 116 -6.86 50.46 -3.29
CA GLN A 116 -7.35 49.12 -2.99
C GLN A 116 -8.90 49.10 -2.97
N GLU A 117 -9.55 50.03 -2.25
CA GLU A 117 -11.03 50.19 -2.29
C GLU A 117 -11.56 50.57 -3.68
N TRP A 118 -10.77 51.23 -4.54
CA TRP A 118 -11.16 51.49 -5.92
C TRP A 118 -11.09 50.22 -6.75
N LEU A 119 -9.93 49.57 -6.82
CA LEU A 119 -9.73 48.35 -7.59
C LEU A 119 -10.67 47.24 -7.12
N HIS A 120 -10.87 47.09 -5.81
CA HIS A 120 -11.86 46.17 -5.25
C HIS A 120 -13.28 46.51 -5.75
N ARG A 121 -13.65 47.76 -6.01
CA ARG A 121 -14.96 48.11 -6.61
C ARG A 121 -15.05 47.87 -8.12
N GLU A 122 -13.92 47.82 -8.82
CA GLU A 122 -13.88 47.41 -10.24
C GLU A 122 -13.73 45.88 -10.40
N LEU A 123 -13.44 45.13 -9.32
CA LEU A 123 -13.27 43.66 -9.29
C LEU A 123 -14.36 42.90 -8.52
N ASP A 124 -15.08 43.53 -7.59
CA ASP A 124 -16.08 42.88 -6.72
C ASP A 124 -17.40 42.57 -7.47
N PRO A 125 -17.79 41.29 -7.62
CA PRO A 125 -19.01 40.92 -8.29
C PRO A 125 -20.22 41.27 -7.42
N VAL A 126 -20.78 42.47 -7.64
CA VAL A 126 -22.12 42.83 -7.15
C VAL A 126 -23.15 41.93 -7.82
N VAL A 127 -23.44 40.79 -7.18
CA VAL A 127 -24.52 39.88 -7.60
C VAL A 127 -25.86 40.60 -7.48
N SER A 128 -26.38 41.04 -8.62
CA SER A 128 -27.74 41.56 -8.73
C SER A 128 -28.70 40.46 -9.19
N ASP A 129 -29.57 40.00 -8.28
CA ASP A 129 -30.60 38.95 -8.50
C ASP A 129 -31.67 39.26 -9.58
N GLU A 130 -31.45 40.26 -10.46
CA GLU A 130 -32.44 40.75 -11.44
C GLU A 130 -31.88 40.90 -12.89
N ALA A 131 -30.71 40.32 -13.20
CA ALA A 131 -30.09 40.38 -14.53
C ALA A 131 -30.43 39.18 -15.44
N GLU A 132 -31.56 39.29 -16.15
CA GLU A 132 -31.92 38.59 -17.42
C GLU A 132 -31.83 37.05 -17.55
N GLU A 133 -31.88 36.25 -16.46
CA GLU A 133 -31.91 34.77 -16.58
C GLU A 133 -33.15 34.19 -17.33
N GLU A 134 -34.21 34.99 -17.57
CA GLU A 134 -35.39 34.56 -18.38
C GLU A 134 -35.11 34.46 -19.90
N GLY A 135 -33.96 34.94 -20.41
CA GLY A 135 -33.65 34.98 -21.86
C GLY A 135 -32.98 33.73 -22.44
N LEU A 136 -32.03 33.14 -21.70
CA LEU A 136 -31.14 32.08 -22.19
C LEU A 136 -31.63 30.66 -21.83
N ALA A 137 -32.15 30.45 -20.62
CA ALA A 137 -32.50 29.14 -20.06
C ALA A 137 -33.70 28.41 -20.74
N ALA A 138 -34.14 28.88 -21.91
CA ALA A 138 -35.26 28.34 -22.68
C ALA A 138 -34.96 28.16 -24.19
N ARG A 139 -33.71 28.36 -24.63
CA ARG A 139 -33.29 28.19 -26.03
C ARG A 139 -33.05 26.71 -26.36
N SER A 140 -33.43 26.31 -27.58
CA SER A 140 -32.95 25.08 -28.22
C SER A 140 -31.68 25.40 -29.04
N ALA A 141 -30.86 24.39 -29.35
CA ALA A 141 -29.63 24.56 -30.13
C ALA A 141 -29.83 25.32 -31.47
N GLU A 142 -31.00 25.19 -32.12
CA GLU A 142 -31.44 26.04 -33.25
C GLU A 142 -31.41 27.56 -32.99
N ASN A 143 -31.18 28.02 -31.75
CA ASN A 143 -31.27 29.42 -31.31
C ASN A 143 -30.08 29.87 -30.42
N ASP A 144 -28.97 29.13 -30.34
CA ASP A 144 -27.82 29.52 -29.49
C ASP A 144 -27.21 30.88 -29.91
N CYS A 145 -27.31 31.25 -31.18
CA CYS A 145 -26.83 32.52 -31.72
C CYS A 145 -27.91 33.62 -31.73
N GLY A 146 -27.54 34.86 -31.38
CA GLY A 146 -28.40 36.04 -31.55
C GLY A 146 -28.47 37.02 -30.36
N GLU A 147 -27.79 36.72 -29.26
CA GLU A 147 -27.32 37.74 -28.30
C GLU A 147 -25.82 38.00 -28.56
N SER A 148 -25.29 39.13 -28.08
CA SER A 148 -23.91 39.54 -28.37
C SER A 148 -23.25 40.14 -27.13
N GLU A 149 -22.25 39.43 -26.59
CA GLU A 149 -21.56 39.79 -25.35
C GLU A 149 -20.12 40.20 -25.64
N GLU A 150 -19.59 41.18 -24.92
CA GLU A 150 -18.25 41.75 -25.13
C GLU A 150 -17.35 41.45 -23.93
N VAL A 151 -16.36 40.58 -24.11
CA VAL A 151 -15.48 40.09 -23.04
C VAL A 151 -14.02 40.21 -23.47
N GLY A 152 -13.24 41.03 -22.74
CA GLY A 152 -11.84 41.31 -23.07
C GLY A 152 -11.64 41.96 -24.45
N GLY A 153 -12.64 42.72 -24.94
CA GLY A 153 -12.65 43.30 -26.30
C GLY A 153 -13.08 42.34 -27.41
N ASN A 154 -13.35 41.07 -27.09
CA ASN A 154 -13.83 40.07 -28.04
C ASN A 154 -15.36 39.97 -27.98
N PHE A 155 -16.01 39.92 -29.15
CA PHE A 155 -17.47 39.81 -29.25
C PHE A 155 -17.91 38.38 -29.50
N PHE A 156 -18.66 37.79 -28.59
CA PHE A 156 -19.24 36.45 -28.71
C PHE A 156 -20.70 36.56 -29.16
N THR A 157 -21.05 35.88 -30.26
CA THR A 157 -22.36 36.01 -30.93
C THR A 157 -23.29 34.80 -30.77
N CYS A 158 -22.79 33.75 -30.12
CA CYS A 158 -23.52 32.54 -29.75
C CYS A 158 -23.18 32.12 -28.33
N ALA A 159 -24.17 31.58 -27.62
CA ALA A 159 -24.00 31.02 -26.28
C ALA A 159 -24.87 29.76 -26.10
N THR A 160 -24.29 28.71 -25.53
CA THR A 160 -25.03 27.53 -25.03
C THR A 160 -25.01 27.50 -23.51
N VAL A 161 -26.11 27.03 -22.91
CA VAL A 161 -26.27 26.84 -21.47
C VAL A 161 -26.52 25.35 -21.20
N SER A 162 -25.79 24.79 -20.24
CA SER A 162 -25.97 23.42 -19.74
C SER A 162 -26.37 23.42 -18.25
N ASP A 163 -26.24 22.28 -17.56
CA ASP A 163 -26.52 22.18 -16.13
C ASP A 163 -25.52 23.03 -15.31
N ASN A 164 -24.23 22.95 -15.64
CA ASN A 164 -23.12 23.56 -14.90
C ASN A 164 -22.34 24.64 -15.67
N PHE A 165 -22.57 24.83 -16.98
CA PHE A 165 -21.76 25.71 -17.83
C PHE A 165 -22.57 26.69 -18.68
N THR A 166 -21.93 27.82 -18.99
CA THR A 166 -22.32 28.73 -20.08
C THR A 166 -21.14 28.86 -21.03
N VAL A 167 -21.26 28.34 -22.26
CA VAL A 167 -20.17 28.35 -23.25
C VAL A 167 -20.48 29.35 -24.36
N TRP A 168 -19.66 30.39 -24.44
CA TRP A 168 -19.70 31.46 -25.43
C TRP A 168 -18.79 31.14 -26.61
N TYR A 169 -19.25 31.41 -27.84
CA TYR A 169 -18.52 31.09 -29.07
C TYR A 169 -18.95 31.96 -30.26
N ASN A 170 -18.17 31.88 -31.33
CA ASN A 170 -18.47 32.40 -32.68
C ASN A 170 -18.37 31.26 -33.69
N ILE A 171 -19.07 31.36 -34.83
CA ILE A 171 -19.08 30.31 -35.86
C ILE A 171 -18.37 30.77 -37.14
N GLY A 172 -17.46 29.96 -37.65
CA GLY A 172 -16.83 30.09 -38.97
C GLY A 172 -15.45 30.76 -38.98
N TRP A 173 -14.97 31.07 -40.19
CA TRP A 173 -13.57 31.43 -40.46
C TRP A 173 -13.15 32.79 -39.88
N GLY A 174 -12.42 32.73 -38.77
CA GLY A 174 -11.91 33.84 -37.96
C GLY A 174 -11.49 33.29 -36.59
N GLU A 175 -11.76 34.03 -35.52
CA GLU A 175 -11.74 33.53 -34.12
C GLU A 175 -13.05 32.76 -33.79
N GLY A 176 -13.50 31.91 -34.71
CA GLY A 176 -14.71 31.10 -34.58
C GLY A 176 -14.42 29.60 -34.62
N VAL A 177 -15.31 28.82 -34.02
CA VAL A 177 -15.31 27.36 -34.12
C VAL A 177 -15.65 26.94 -35.57
N PRO A 178 -15.20 25.76 -36.04
CA PRO A 178 -15.62 25.20 -37.33
C PRO A 178 -17.16 25.10 -37.45
N ASP A 179 -17.71 25.21 -38.67
CA ASP A 179 -19.17 25.29 -38.90
C ASP A 179 -19.85 23.95 -39.23
N GLU A 180 -19.16 22.84 -38.99
CA GLU A 180 -19.69 21.47 -39.08
C GLU A 180 -20.73 21.15 -37.98
N ASP A 181 -21.98 20.95 -38.38
CA ASP A 181 -23.10 20.36 -37.61
C ASP A 181 -23.48 19.02 -38.28
N SER A 182 -23.16 17.89 -37.64
CA SER A 182 -23.34 16.55 -38.20
C SER A 182 -24.65 15.85 -37.79
N ASP A 183 -25.25 16.22 -36.65
CA ASP A 183 -26.51 15.62 -36.18
C ASP A 183 -27.75 16.42 -36.62
N GLY A 184 -27.56 17.69 -36.99
CA GLY A 184 -28.58 18.62 -37.46
C GLY A 184 -29.27 19.40 -36.35
N ASN A 185 -28.67 19.57 -35.17
CA ASN A 185 -29.28 20.22 -34.02
C ASN A 185 -29.24 21.77 -34.07
N GLY A 186 -28.35 22.36 -34.89
CA GLY A 186 -28.17 23.82 -35.03
C GLY A 186 -26.89 24.38 -34.41
N ARG A 187 -26.12 23.56 -33.69
CA ARG A 187 -24.83 23.89 -33.06
C ARG A 187 -23.69 23.11 -33.74
N PRO A 188 -22.45 23.64 -33.77
CA PRO A 188 -21.31 22.89 -34.29
C PRO A 188 -20.91 21.70 -33.40
N ASP A 189 -20.51 20.59 -34.04
CA ASP A 189 -20.02 19.35 -33.41
C ASP A 189 -18.91 19.62 -32.36
N ALA A 190 -18.06 20.62 -32.63
CA ALA A 190 -16.97 21.05 -31.74
C ALA A 190 -17.48 21.60 -30.39
N VAL A 191 -18.61 22.33 -30.38
CA VAL A 191 -19.17 22.92 -29.16
C VAL A 191 -19.89 21.85 -28.34
N ASP A 192 -20.61 20.93 -28.97
CA ASP A 192 -21.20 19.79 -28.26
C ASP A 192 -20.12 18.89 -27.65
N ALA A 193 -19.01 18.62 -28.35
CA ALA A 193 -17.89 17.87 -27.81
C ALA A 193 -17.26 18.54 -26.57
N VAL A 194 -17.13 19.87 -26.58
CA VAL A 194 -16.63 20.67 -25.44
C VAL A 194 -17.62 20.63 -24.26
N VAL A 195 -18.93 20.81 -24.50
CA VAL A 195 -19.96 20.76 -23.46
C VAL A 195 -20.05 19.38 -22.81
N ASP A 196 -20.07 18.30 -23.60
CA ASP A 196 -20.08 16.92 -23.09
C ASP A 196 -18.81 16.60 -22.28
N ALA A 197 -17.64 17.11 -22.69
CA ALA A 197 -16.39 16.94 -21.96
C ALA A 197 -16.42 17.65 -20.60
N LEU A 198 -16.88 18.91 -20.58
CA LEU A 198 -17.02 19.73 -19.36
C LEU A 198 -18.03 19.13 -18.38
N GLU A 199 -19.24 18.78 -18.81
CA GLU A 199 -20.27 18.15 -17.98
C GLU A 199 -19.87 16.74 -17.49
N SER A 200 -19.11 16.00 -18.30
CA SER A 200 -18.53 14.73 -17.87
C SER A 200 -17.46 14.90 -16.80
N ALA A 201 -16.60 15.93 -16.92
CA ALA A 201 -15.50 16.15 -16.00
C ALA A 201 -15.94 16.81 -14.69
N HIS A 202 -16.82 17.82 -14.73
CA HIS A 202 -17.39 18.45 -13.53
C HIS A 202 -18.03 17.42 -12.61
N ARG A 203 -18.84 16.51 -13.17
CA ARG A 203 -19.48 15.41 -12.43
C ARG A 203 -18.47 14.49 -11.75
N THR A 204 -17.33 14.22 -12.40
CA THR A 204 -16.23 13.44 -11.80
C THR A 204 -15.50 14.25 -10.72
N TYR A 205 -15.22 15.52 -10.94
CA TYR A 205 -14.46 16.38 -10.00
C TYR A 205 -15.26 16.67 -8.73
N ARG A 206 -16.55 17.02 -8.84
CA ARG A 206 -17.48 17.05 -7.70
C ARG A 206 -17.61 15.68 -7.04
N GLY A 207 -17.63 14.60 -7.84
CA GLY A 207 -17.69 13.21 -7.35
C GLY A 207 -16.46 12.76 -6.56
N MET A 208 -15.29 13.30 -6.84
CA MET A 208 -14.06 13.12 -6.06
C MET A 208 -14.00 14.01 -4.81
N GLY A 209 -14.92 14.98 -4.67
CA GLY A 209 -15.00 15.87 -3.51
C GLY A 209 -14.22 17.19 -3.64
N PHE A 210 -13.86 17.60 -4.85
CA PHE A 210 -13.38 18.95 -5.14
C PHE A 210 -14.56 19.92 -5.28
N ASP A 211 -14.42 21.10 -4.70
CA ASP A 211 -15.33 22.24 -4.79
C ASP A 211 -14.73 23.33 -5.69
N HIS A 212 -15.58 24.19 -6.27
CA HIS A 212 -15.16 25.39 -7.01
C HIS A 212 -15.83 26.63 -6.42
N ALA A 213 -15.31 27.81 -6.71
CA ALA A 213 -15.92 29.06 -6.29
C ALA A 213 -17.25 29.34 -7.03
N GLY A 214 -18.18 30.03 -6.37
CA GLY A 214 -19.46 30.49 -6.93
C GLY A 214 -20.57 29.44 -7.01
N ASP A 215 -21.80 29.86 -6.72
CA ASP A 215 -23.02 29.03 -6.81
C ASP A 215 -23.62 28.96 -8.24
N GLY A 216 -23.00 29.63 -9.21
CA GLY A 216 -23.48 29.77 -10.59
C GLY A 216 -22.78 28.86 -11.62
N ARG A 217 -23.22 28.93 -12.87
CA ARG A 217 -22.62 28.19 -13.99
C ARG A 217 -21.23 28.74 -14.34
N ILE A 218 -20.26 27.85 -14.56
CA ILE A 218 -18.91 28.21 -14.97
C ILE A 218 -18.95 28.78 -16.39
N SER A 219 -18.34 29.95 -16.60
CA SER A 219 -18.28 30.63 -17.89
C SER A 219 -17.09 30.15 -18.71
N VAL A 220 -17.32 29.82 -19.99
CA VAL A 220 -16.31 29.28 -20.91
C VAL A 220 -16.36 30.06 -22.22
N PHE A 221 -15.20 30.41 -22.78
CA PHE A 221 -15.09 31.23 -23.99
C PHE A 221 -14.23 30.56 -25.06
N LEU A 222 -14.86 30.07 -26.14
CA LEU A 222 -14.19 29.50 -27.31
C LEU A 222 -13.82 30.61 -28.28
N GLY A 223 -12.52 30.91 -28.37
CA GLY A 223 -11.96 32.02 -29.14
C GLY A 223 -11.36 33.15 -28.31
N LEU A 224 -11.29 33.00 -26.97
CA LEU A 224 -10.66 34.00 -26.09
C LEU A 224 -9.15 33.76 -25.88
N ALA A 225 -8.69 32.50 -25.96
CA ALA A 225 -7.27 32.19 -25.91
C ALA A 225 -6.65 32.18 -27.34
N PRO A 226 -5.36 32.52 -27.50
CA PRO A 226 -4.66 32.41 -28.78
C PRO A 226 -4.75 30.99 -29.37
N GLN A 227 -4.76 30.88 -30.70
CA GLN A 227 -4.95 29.58 -31.38
C GLN A 227 -3.89 28.54 -30.96
N GLY A 228 -4.35 27.38 -30.47
CA GLY A 228 -3.48 26.33 -29.92
C GLY A 228 -3.15 26.48 -28.43
N GLN A 229 -3.68 27.51 -27.76
CA GLN A 229 -3.59 27.70 -26.31
C GLN A 229 -4.97 27.56 -25.64
N ALA A 230 -4.93 27.47 -24.32
CA ALA A 230 -6.04 27.55 -23.39
C ALA A 230 -5.49 28.07 -22.04
N TYR A 231 -6.37 28.60 -21.17
CA TYR A 231 -6.05 28.94 -19.79
C TYR A 231 -7.34 29.13 -18.97
N VAL A 232 -7.22 29.09 -17.63
CA VAL A 232 -8.26 29.59 -16.72
C VAL A 232 -7.81 30.89 -16.08
N SER A 233 -8.64 31.92 -16.20
CA SER A 233 -8.36 33.22 -15.58
C SER A 233 -8.36 33.12 -14.05
N PRO A 234 -7.40 33.73 -13.33
CA PRO A 234 -7.44 33.80 -11.87
C PRO A 234 -8.55 34.74 -11.35
N ILE A 235 -9.10 35.61 -12.20
CA ILE A 235 -10.09 36.65 -11.86
C ILE A 235 -11.34 36.57 -12.76
N PRO A 236 -12.52 37.05 -12.31
CA PRO A 236 -13.70 37.19 -13.17
C PRO A 236 -13.43 38.14 -14.34
N LEU A 237 -14.01 37.85 -15.51
CA LEU A 237 -13.84 38.67 -16.74
C LEU A 237 -14.93 39.75 -16.92
N GLY A 238 -15.68 40.07 -15.85
CA GLY A 238 -16.74 41.07 -15.84
C GLY A 238 -17.89 40.73 -14.88
N PRO A 239 -18.75 41.71 -14.55
CA PRO A 239 -19.89 41.50 -13.66
C PRO A 239 -20.92 40.56 -14.29
N GLY A 240 -21.24 39.46 -13.62
CA GLY A 240 -22.22 38.45 -14.06
C GLY A 240 -21.62 37.14 -14.58
N PHE A 241 -20.31 37.11 -14.87
CA PHE A 241 -19.60 35.85 -15.16
C PHE A 241 -19.21 35.11 -13.88
N SER A 242 -18.87 33.83 -14.02
CA SER A 242 -18.36 33.04 -12.90
C SER A 242 -17.00 33.58 -12.41
N PRO A 243 -16.62 33.31 -11.14
CA PRO A 243 -15.20 33.25 -10.82
C PRO A 243 -14.51 32.22 -11.73
N ASN A 244 -13.22 32.45 -11.97
CA ASN A 244 -12.33 31.56 -12.73
C ASN A 244 -12.90 31.04 -14.07
N PRO A 245 -13.26 31.93 -15.01
CA PRO A 245 -13.75 31.53 -16.33
C PRO A 245 -12.64 30.86 -17.16
N ILE A 246 -13.06 29.91 -17.99
CA ILE A 246 -12.18 29.14 -18.89
C ILE A 246 -12.07 29.85 -20.24
N ALA A 247 -10.84 30.14 -20.68
CA ALA A 247 -10.53 30.64 -22.01
C ALA A 247 -9.96 29.51 -22.88
N LEU A 248 -10.63 29.21 -23.98
CA LEU A 248 -10.19 28.24 -24.97
C LEU A 248 -9.86 28.96 -26.29
N SER A 249 -9.00 28.37 -27.11
CA SER A 249 -8.84 28.79 -28.50
C SER A 249 -10.13 28.61 -29.30
N SER A 250 -10.24 29.26 -30.45
CA SER A 250 -11.44 29.15 -31.30
C SER A 250 -11.56 27.77 -31.93
N ASP A 251 -10.45 27.09 -32.18
CA ASP A 251 -10.44 25.70 -32.64
C ASP A 251 -9.38 24.85 -31.90
N PRO A 252 -9.67 24.33 -30.69
CA PRO A 252 -8.73 23.51 -29.93
C PRO A 252 -8.17 22.29 -30.69
N ALA A 253 -8.87 21.79 -31.72
CA ALA A 253 -8.39 20.70 -32.56
C ALA A 253 -7.29 21.12 -33.56
N GLN A 254 -7.09 22.41 -33.85
CA GLN A 254 -6.14 22.87 -34.86
C GLN A 254 -4.77 23.23 -34.27
N LEU A 255 -3.94 22.19 -34.04
CA LEU A 255 -2.58 22.32 -33.53
C LEU A 255 -1.57 22.64 -34.66
N GLU A 256 -0.35 23.09 -34.31
CA GLU A 256 0.76 23.26 -35.28
C GLU A 256 1.16 21.94 -35.96
N SER A 257 1.06 20.83 -35.23
CA SER A 257 1.40 19.48 -35.71
C SER A 257 0.38 18.91 -36.70
N GLY A 258 -0.83 19.48 -36.76
CA GLY A 258 -1.96 19.01 -37.56
C GLY A 258 -3.28 19.13 -36.80
N ARG A 259 -4.38 18.75 -37.46
CA ARG A 259 -5.70 18.72 -36.82
C ARG A 259 -5.88 17.42 -36.01
N ASN A 260 -6.32 17.53 -34.77
CA ASN A 260 -6.59 16.44 -33.83
C ASN A 260 -7.91 16.69 -33.07
N GLU A 261 -9.02 16.09 -33.54
CA GLU A 261 -10.37 16.28 -32.98
C GLU A 261 -10.45 15.96 -31.48
N ASP A 262 -9.61 15.03 -31.02
CA ASP A 262 -9.50 14.55 -29.65
C ASP A 262 -9.22 15.68 -28.63
N MET A 263 -8.65 16.81 -29.07
CA MET A 263 -8.43 18.01 -28.25
C MET A 263 -9.72 18.65 -27.73
N TYR A 264 -10.84 18.56 -28.46
CA TYR A 264 -12.14 19.02 -27.96
C TYR A 264 -12.61 18.23 -26.74
N ASN A 265 -12.12 17.00 -26.53
CA ASN A 265 -12.43 16.21 -25.35
C ASN A 265 -11.35 16.34 -24.27
N TYR A 266 -10.08 16.48 -24.63
CA TYR A 266 -8.96 16.57 -23.69
C TYR A 266 -8.83 17.94 -23.03
N ILE A 267 -8.66 19.02 -23.82
CA ILE A 267 -8.29 20.34 -23.29
C ILE A 267 -9.33 20.90 -22.30
N PRO A 268 -10.65 20.87 -22.58
CA PRO A 268 -11.63 21.43 -21.64
C PRO A 268 -11.67 20.75 -20.27
N ARG A 269 -11.17 19.51 -20.15
CA ARG A 269 -11.12 18.76 -18.88
C ARG A 269 -9.92 19.20 -18.03
N HIS A 270 -8.77 19.38 -18.67
CA HIS A 270 -7.56 19.91 -18.05
C HIS A 270 -7.83 21.30 -17.48
N GLU A 271 -8.30 22.21 -18.33
CA GLU A 271 -8.65 23.57 -17.92
C GLU A 271 -9.71 23.59 -16.82
N LEU A 272 -10.77 22.78 -16.94
CA LEU A 272 -11.81 22.73 -15.91
C LEU A 272 -11.23 22.38 -14.53
N PHE A 273 -10.19 21.54 -14.44
CA PHE A 273 -9.60 21.23 -13.15
C PHE A 273 -8.86 22.43 -12.52
N HIS A 274 -8.32 23.36 -13.30
CA HIS A 274 -7.79 24.62 -12.76
C HIS A 274 -8.88 25.47 -12.08
N VAL A 275 -10.13 25.46 -12.57
CA VAL A 275 -11.28 26.12 -11.90
C VAL A 275 -11.51 25.56 -10.49
N PHE A 276 -11.29 24.24 -10.30
CA PHE A 276 -11.34 23.60 -8.99
C PHE A 276 -10.10 23.90 -8.13
N GLN A 277 -8.91 24.00 -8.73
CA GLN A 277 -7.68 24.34 -8.01
C GLN A 277 -7.70 25.77 -7.46
N TYR A 278 -8.17 26.76 -8.24
CA TYR A 278 -8.24 28.16 -7.80
C TYR A 278 -9.12 28.36 -6.55
N HIS A 279 -10.11 27.49 -6.31
CA HIS A 279 -10.89 27.52 -5.06
C HIS A 279 -10.05 27.24 -3.80
N TYR A 280 -8.92 26.52 -3.95
CA TYR A 280 -7.97 26.21 -2.88
C TYR A 280 -6.70 27.09 -2.90
N ILE A 281 -6.70 28.17 -3.70
CA ILE A 281 -5.62 29.14 -3.78
C ILE A 281 -6.16 30.46 -3.22
N SER A 282 -5.87 30.72 -1.95
CA SER A 282 -6.38 31.86 -1.19
C SER A 282 -5.74 33.21 -1.56
N ASP A 283 -4.63 33.19 -2.30
CA ASP A 283 -3.98 34.35 -2.91
C ASP A 283 -3.72 34.08 -4.40
N PRO A 284 -4.50 34.68 -5.33
CA PRO A 284 -4.29 34.51 -6.76
C PRO A 284 -2.98 35.11 -7.31
N SER A 285 -2.28 35.95 -6.54
CA SER A 285 -0.94 36.43 -6.88
C SER A 285 0.15 35.40 -6.54
N ALA A 286 -0.15 34.46 -5.64
CA ALA A 286 0.75 33.38 -5.23
C ALA A 286 0.86 32.22 -6.23
N VAL A 287 0.46 32.40 -7.50
CA VAL A 287 0.83 31.51 -8.62
C VAL A 287 2.31 31.73 -9.00
N LEU A 288 3.17 31.64 -7.99
CA LEU A 288 4.61 31.46 -8.14
C LEU A 288 4.87 30.13 -8.87
N PRO A 289 6.03 29.97 -9.52
CA PRO A 289 6.36 28.72 -10.21
C PRO A 289 6.33 27.47 -9.30
N SER A 290 6.53 27.66 -7.99
CA SER A 290 6.37 26.62 -6.96
C SER A 290 4.94 26.07 -6.83
N VAL A 291 3.92 26.79 -7.29
CA VAL A 291 2.51 26.33 -7.35
C VAL A 291 2.16 25.74 -8.72
N ASN A 292 2.60 26.40 -9.80
CA ASN A 292 2.24 26.05 -11.18
C ASN A 292 2.53 24.58 -11.53
N TRP A 293 3.68 24.03 -11.11
CA TRP A 293 4.03 22.64 -11.45
C TRP A 293 3.01 21.61 -10.91
N TRP A 294 2.41 21.89 -9.75
CA TRP A 294 1.41 21.01 -9.13
C TRP A 294 0.00 21.24 -9.68
N MET A 295 -0.29 22.46 -10.15
CA MET A 295 -1.51 22.74 -10.92
C MET A 295 -1.56 21.86 -12.17
N GLU A 296 -0.51 21.89 -13.00
CA GLU A 296 -0.45 21.12 -14.25
C GLU A 296 -0.42 19.61 -14.00
N ALA A 297 0.44 19.15 -13.08
CA ALA A 297 0.54 17.74 -12.71
C ALA A 297 -0.81 17.14 -12.24
N THR A 298 -1.58 17.91 -11.47
CA THR A 298 -2.86 17.41 -10.95
C THR A 298 -4.03 17.64 -11.92
N ALA A 299 -3.94 18.57 -12.87
CA ALA A 299 -4.90 18.73 -13.96
C ALA A 299 -4.77 17.61 -15.01
N GLU A 300 -3.55 17.18 -15.37
CA GLU A 300 -3.34 15.99 -16.21
C GLU A 300 -3.83 14.71 -15.52
N TRP A 301 -3.55 14.56 -14.21
CA TRP A 301 -4.08 13.46 -13.39
C TRP A 301 -5.62 13.46 -13.37
N ALA A 302 -6.26 14.59 -13.08
CA ALA A 302 -7.71 14.70 -13.04
C ALA A 302 -8.35 14.48 -14.42
N THR A 303 -7.68 14.91 -15.50
CA THR A 303 -8.09 14.63 -16.88
C THR A 303 -8.17 13.12 -17.11
N ARG A 304 -7.15 12.35 -16.67
CA ARG A 304 -7.18 10.87 -16.67
C ARG A 304 -8.34 10.30 -15.83
N GLU A 305 -8.64 10.84 -14.66
CA GLU A 305 -9.77 10.36 -13.83
C GLU A 305 -11.12 10.58 -14.54
N SER A 306 -11.27 11.68 -15.29
CA SER A 306 -12.53 11.99 -15.99
C SER A 306 -12.66 11.37 -17.39
N LEU A 307 -11.54 11.03 -18.04
CA LEU A 307 -11.46 10.47 -19.38
C LEU A 307 -10.59 9.18 -19.41
N PRO A 308 -10.96 8.12 -18.65
CA PRO A 308 -10.15 6.90 -18.54
C PRO A 308 -10.19 6.02 -19.81
N SER A 309 -11.02 6.33 -20.81
CA SER A 309 -11.02 5.69 -22.13
C SER A 309 -11.87 6.49 -23.12
N GLY A 310 -11.45 6.54 -24.40
CA GLY A 310 -12.17 7.26 -25.46
C GLY A 310 -11.21 7.95 -26.43
N ALA A 311 -11.74 8.85 -27.24
CA ALA A 311 -10.94 9.89 -27.90
C ALA A 311 -10.35 10.83 -26.84
N GLY A 312 -9.13 11.32 -27.03
CA GLY A 312 -8.40 12.21 -26.11
C GLY A 312 -7.85 11.54 -24.85
N ALA A 313 -8.27 10.30 -24.53
CA ALA A 313 -7.88 9.57 -23.33
C ALA A 313 -6.38 9.23 -23.24
N THR A 314 -5.60 9.48 -24.31
CA THR A 314 -4.16 9.20 -24.37
C THR A 314 -3.30 10.46 -24.22
N GLU A 315 -3.90 11.65 -24.35
CA GLU A 315 -3.16 12.90 -24.56
C GLU A 315 -2.43 13.36 -23.29
N TYR A 316 -3.01 13.14 -22.10
CA TYR A 316 -2.36 13.43 -20.81
C TYR A 316 -1.01 12.71 -20.60
N ALA A 317 -0.79 11.61 -21.32
CA ALA A 317 0.44 10.83 -21.25
C ALA A 317 1.57 11.37 -22.16
N ARG A 318 1.34 12.46 -22.90
CA ARG A 318 2.30 12.99 -23.89
C ARG A 318 3.62 13.45 -23.28
N ALA A 319 3.57 14.11 -22.12
CA ALA A 319 4.72 14.76 -21.47
C ALA A 319 5.43 13.90 -20.42
N VAL A 320 5.06 12.61 -20.27
CA VAL A 320 5.66 11.72 -19.25
C VAL A 320 7.14 11.42 -19.51
N GLU A 321 7.62 11.57 -20.75
CA GLU A 321 9.04 11.50 -21.09
C GLU A 321 9.80 12.70 -20.53
N ASP A 322 9.27 13.92 -20.67
CA ASP A 322 9.92 15.17 -20.21
C ASP A 322 10.21 15.17 -18.70
N PHE A 323 9.37 14.50 -17.91
CA PHE A 323 9.60 14.31 -16.47
C PHE A 323 10.55 13.13 -16.16
N LEU A 324 10.45 12.00 -16.87
CA LEU A 324 11.20 10.78 -16.55
C LEU A 324 12.61 10.70 -17.17
N ASP A 325 12.93 11.53 -18.16
CA ASP A 325 14.29 11.65 -18.70
C ASP A 325 15.24 12.50 -17.83
N HIS A 326 14.70 13.23 -16.85
CA HIS A 326 15.47 13.98 -15.84
C HIS A 326 15.14 13.55 -14.40
N PRO A 327 15.45 12.29 -14.02
CA PRO A 327 15.18 11.77 -12.68
C PRO A 327 16.04 12.41 -11.59
N GLU A 328 17.20 12.98 -11.91
CA GLU A 328 18.12 13.62 -10.95
C GLU A 328 17.63 14.97 -10.41
N LEU A 329 16.63 15.56 -11.07
CA LEU A 329 15.98 16.81 -10.70
C LEU A 329 14.84 16.55 -9.70
N ALA A 330 14.44 17.59 -8.97
CA ALA A 330 13.43 17.44 -7.92
C ALA A 330 12.05 17.04 -8.47
N ILE A 331 11.21 16.42 -7.64
CA ILE A 331 9.81 16.14 -8.07
C ILE A 331 9.01 17.42 -8.30
N ASN A 332 9.40 18.52 -7.65
CA ASN A 332 8.86 19.87 -7.78
C ASN A 332 9.74 20.82 -8.63
N ASP A 333 10.62 20.27 -9.46
CA ASP A 333 11.36 21.02 -10.49
C ASP A 333 10.52 21.14 -11.78
N TYR A 334 10.65 22.24 -12.51
CA TYR A 334 9.71 22.64 -13.58
C TYR A 334 10.41 23.43 -14.69
N ASP A 335 9.84 23.35 -15.90
CA ASP A 335 10.22 24.19 -17.03
C ASP A 335 9.54 25.58 -16.93
N SER A 336 9.96 26.54 -17.76
CA SER A 336 9.16 27.75 -18.00
C SER A 336 7.70 27.44 -18.38
N LEU A 337 6.79 28.39 -18.17
CA LEU A 337 5.36 28.25 -18.49
C LEU A 337 5.11 27.55 -19.84
N GLY A 338 4.25 26.54 -19.85
CA GLY A 338 3.96 25.69 -21.02
C GLY A 338 5.00 24.60 -21.35
N GLY A 339 6.08 24.45 -20.57
CA GLY A 339 7.06 23.36 -20.74
C GLY A 339 6.57 22.00 -20.22
N GLY A 340 7.18 20.92 -20.71
CA GLY A 340 6.64 19.55 -20.56
C GLY A 340 6.72 18.98 -19.15
N ARG A 341 7.76 19.31 -18.37
CA ARG A 341 8.07 18.60 -17.12
C ARG A 341 6.93 18.67 -16.10
N GLN A 342 6.27 19.82 -15.96
CA GLN A 342 5.14 20.01 -15.05
C GLN A 342 3.89 19.20 -15.42
N TYR A 343 3.60 19.00 -16.71
CA TYR A 343 2.53 18.10 -17.15
C TYR A 343 2.93 16.65 -16.85
N GLY A 344 4.14 16.24 -17.24
CA GLY A 344 4.68 14.91 -17.01
C GLY A 344 4.73 14.49 -15.53
N ALA A 345 4.83 15.45 -14.61
CA ALA A 345 4.79 15.23 -13.16
C ALA A 345 3.46 14.63 -12.64
N PHE A 346 2.43 14.47 -13.47
CA PHE A 346 1.19 13.75 -13.10
C PHE A 346 1.47 12.36 -12.51
N VAL A 347 2.56 11.70 -12.90
CA VAL A 347 2.93 10.38 -12.35
C VAL A 347 3.23 10.43 -10.85
N VAL A 348 3.66 11.58 -10.31
CA VAL A 348 3.77 11.82 -8.86
C VAL A 348 2.39 11.80 -8.22
N ALA A 349 1.42 12.53 -8.80
CA ALA A 349 0.05 12.56 -8.32
C ALA A 349 -0.62 11.18 -8.36
N SER A 350 -0.44 10.42 -9.45
CA SER A 350 -0.88 9.01 -9.55
C SER A 350 -0.21 8.14 -8.48
N TYR A 351 1.12 8.15 -8.37
CA TYR A 351 1.85 7.29 -7.42
C TYR A 351 1.44 7.57 -5.97
N PHE A 352 1.38 8.84 -5.56
CA PHE A 352 1.00 9.18 -4.18
C PHE A 352 -0.50 8.95 -3.91
N THR A 353 -1.38 9.01 -4.92
CA THR A 353 -2.80 8.65 -4.78
C THR A 353 -3.00 7.15 -4.58
N GLU A 354 -2.24 6.31 -5.28
CA GLU A 354 -2.24 4.86 -5.06
C GLU A 354 -1.56 4.48 -3.73
N ALA A 355 -0.40 5.08 -3.45
CA ALA A 355 0.42 4.76 -2.30
C ALA A 355 -0.22 5.23 -0.98
N VAL A 356 -0.65 6.49 -0.90
CA VAL A 356 -1.12 7.15 0.33
C VAL A 356 -2.64 7.02 0.48
N SER A 357 -3.40 7.74 -0.34
CA SER A 357 -4.85 7.84 -0.23
C SER A 357 -5.50 8.20 -1.56
N ARG A 358 -6.71 7.69 -1.82
CA ARG A 358 -7.54 8.11 -2.98
C ARG A 358 -7.86 9.61 -2.96
N ASN A 359 -7.78 10.23 -1.78
CA ASN A 359 -8.00 11.66 -1.59
C ASN A 359 -6.69 12.47 -1.60
N PHE A 360 -5.52 11.86 -1.84
CA PHE A 360 -4.21 12.51 -1.63
C PHE A 360 -4.08 13.89 -2.31
N VAL A 361 -4.48 13.99 -3.58
CA VAL A 361 -4.46 15.26 -4.33
C VAL A 361 -5.42 16.29 -3.70
N LEU A 362 -6.65 15.88 -3.38
CA LEU A 362 -7.66 16.75 -2.75
C LEU A 362 -7.23 17.23 -1.36
N ASP A 363 -6.65 16.36 -0.55
CA ASP A 363 -6.16 16.71 0.77
C ASP A 363 -4.90 17.59 0.68
N THR A 364 -4.09 17.47 -0.39
CA THR A 364 -2.98 18.40 -0.68
C THR A 364 -3.49 19.79 -0.99
N TRP A 365 -4.49 19.92 -1.87
CA TRP A 365 -5.15 21.20 -2.17
C TRP A 365 -5.82 21.81 -0.91
N ARG A 366 -6.48 21.00 -0.08
CA ARG A 366 -7.03 21.45 1.21
C ARG A 366 -5.98 21.85 2.25
N THR A 367 -4.72 21.40 2.13
CA THR A 367 -3.62 21.88 2.96
C THR A 367 -3.08 23.22 2.45
N LEU A 368 -3.05 23.44 1.13
CA LEU A 368 -2.70 24.74 0.52
C LEU A 368 -3.71 25.85 0.87
N ASP A 369 -5.01 25.53 0.85
CA ASP A 369 -6.11 26.41 1.31
C ASP A 369 -5.90 26.91 2.75
N ARG A 370 -5.50 25.99 3.65
CA ARG A 370 -5.52 26.21 5.12
C ARG A 370 -4.21 26.66 5.72
N ALA A 371 -3.12 26.59 4.98
CA ALA A 371 -1.79 26.95 5.44
C ALA A 371 -1.01 27.60 4.31
N SER A 372 -0.37 28.74 4.59
CA SER A 372 0.47 29.48 3.64
C SER A 372 1.79 28.75 3.38
N VAL A 373 1.70 27.60 2.69
CA VAL A 373 2.80 26.68 2.38
C VAL A 373 2.81 26.36 0.89
N THR A 374 3.93 25.85 0.39
CA THR A 374 4.06 25.45 -1.01
C THR A 374 3.59 24.01 -1.24
N PRO A 375 3.25 23.59 -2.48
CA PRO A 375 2.73 22.24 -2.75
C PRO A 375 3.64 21.12 -2.27
N ILE A 376 4.96 21.29 -2.29
CA ILE A 376 5.89 20.27 -1.82
C ILE A 376 5.84 20.11 -0.28
N GLU A 377 5.56 21.19 0.44
CA GLU A 377 5.33 21.18 1.89
C GLU A 377 3.94 20.66 2.24
N ALA A 378 2.93 20.96 1.42
CA ALA A 378 1.59 20.37 1.54
C ALA A 378 1.61 18.85 1.29
N ILE A 379 2.32 18.39 0.27
CA ILE A 379 2.60 16.97 -0.03
C ILE A 379 3.25 16.29 1.18
N GLN A 380 4.27 16.91 1.79
CA GLN A 380 4.91 16.40 3.00
C GLN A 380 3.92 16.30 4.17
N GLN A 381 3.15 17.36 4.46
CA GLN A 381 2.16 17.35 5.53
C GLN A 381 1.05 16.30 5.33
N VAL A 382 0.60 16.06 4.10
CA VAL A 382 -0.40 15.02 3.79
C VAL A 382 0.21 13.61 3.94
N VAL A 383 1.47 13.42 3.53
CA VAL A 383 2.22 12.18 3.79
C VAL A 383 2.31 11.89 5.29
N ASP A 384 2.70 12.89 6.09
CA ASP A 384 2.80 12.76 7.55
C ASP A 384 1.44 12.54 8.22
N PHE A 385 0.39 13.24 7.77
CA PHE A 385 -0.99 13.09 8.25
C PHE A 385 -1.52 11.66 8.05
N TYR A 386 -1.25 11.06 6.90
CA TYR A 386 -1.59 9.66 6.63
C TYR A 386 -0.60 8.65 7.26
N GLY A 387 0.30 9.09 8.14
CA GLY A 387 1.25 8.24 8.86
C GLY A 387 2.29 7.57 7.95
N ARG A 388 2.64 8.23 6.84
CA ARG A 388 3.51 7.69 5.80
C ARG A 388 4.91 8.30 5.89
N ASP A 389 5.89 7.54 5.41
CA ASP A 389 7.28 7.96 5.39
C ASP A 389 7.66 8.44 3.99
N MET A 390 8.00 9.72 3.85
CA MET A 390 8.35 10.34 2.57
C MET A 390 9.54 9.64 1.88
N GLY A 391 10.53 9.20 2.65
CA GLY A 391 11.73 8.57 2.08
C GLY A 391 11.48 7.17 1.53
N ASP A 392 10.51 6.42 2.07
CA ASP A 392 10.07 5.16 1.45
C ASP A 392 9.22 5.45 0.21
N LEU A 393 8.35 6.47 0.24
CA LEU A 393 7.56 6.88 -0.92
C LEU A 393 8.44 7.33 -2.10
N LEU A 394 9.46 8.16 -1.87
CA LEU A 394 10.37 8.66 -2.91
C LEU A 394 11.24 7.55 -3.50
N LEU A 395 11.79 6.65 -2.69
CA LEU A 395 12.50 5.48 -3.21
C LEU A 395 11.55 4.50 -3.91
N GLY A 396 10.33 4.34 -3.40
CA GLY A 396 9.28 3.55 -4.04
C GLY A 396 8.90 4.09 -5.41
N PHE A 397 8.76 5.41 -5.54
CA PHE A 397 8.54 6.12 -6.79
C PHE A 397 9.72 5.92 -7.76
N ALA A 398 10.97 6.06 -7.30
CA ALA A 398 12.15 5.77 -8.11
C ALA A 398 12.19 4.30 -8.60
N VAL A 399 11.88 3.34 -7.73
CA VAL A 399 11.79 1.91 -8.10
C VAL A 399 10.61 1.64 -9.03
N ALA A 400 9.47 2.32 -8.87
CA ALA A 400 8.32 2.23 -9.77
C ALA A 400 8.66 2.75 -11.18
N ASN A 401 9.31 3.92 -11.25
CA ASN A 401 9.77 4.54 -12.50
C ASN A 401 10.83 3.67 -13.20
N HIS A 402 11.75 3.05 -12.46
CA HIS A 402 12.67 2.05 -13.02
C HIS A 402 11.96 0.80 -13.58
N ARG A 403 10.72 0.54 -13.19
CA ARG A 403 9.95 -0.68 -13.47
C ARG A 403 8.66 -0.42 -14.26
N LEU A 404 8.58 0.70 -14.99
CA LEU A 404 7.40 1.18 -15.72
C LEU A 404 6.96 0.22 -16.86
N ASP A 405 6.44 -0.95 -16.49
CA ASP A 405 5.82 -2.02 -17.30
C ASP A 405 5.33 -3.19 -16.41
N THR A 406 5.92 -3.35 -15.22
CA THR A 406 5.84 -4.60 -14.45
C THR A 406 5.25 -4.35 -13.05
N PRO A 407 4.02 -4.85 -12.74
CA PRO A 407 3.50 -4.88 -11.36
C PRO A 407 4.46 -5.65 -10.45
N SER A 408 4.60 -5.26 -9.17
CA SER A 408 5.63 -5.85 -8.33
C SER A 408 5.44 -5.70 -6.82
N ASN A 409 5.70 -6.80 -6.11
CA ASN A 409 5.81 -6.84 -4.64
C ASN A 409 7.05 -6.07 -4.10
N ALA A 410 7.86 -5.43 -4.97
CA ALA A 410 9.04 -4.65 -4.56
C ALA A 410 8.67 -3.21 -4.17
N THR A 411 7.81 -2.56 -4.94
CA THR A 411 7.22 -1.24 -4.60
C THR A 411 6.21 -1.36 -3.46
N PHE A 412 5.61 -2.54 -3.28
CA PHE A 412 4.81 -2.88 -2.10
C PHE A 412 5.59 -2.58 -0.80
N PHE A 413 6.84 -3.03 -0.73
CA PHE A 413 7.71 -2.81 0.43
C PHE A 413 8.04 -1.32 0.67
N LEU A 414 7.85 -0.47 -0.34
CA LEU A 414 8.13 0.96 -0.35
C LEU A 414 6.83 1.81 -0.26
N GLY A 415 5.70 1.15 0.04
CA GLY A 415 4.45 1.80 0.39
C GLY A 415 3.40 1.94 -0.72
N ALA A 416 3.66 1.41 -1.93
CA ALA A 416 2.69 1.40 -3.04
C ALA A 416 2.36 -0.03 -3.47
N ARG A 417 1.06 -0.38 -3.44
CA ARG A 417 0.54 -1.75 -3.66
C ARG A 417 1.12 -2.43 -4.90
N ASP A 418 1.21 -1.67 -5.97
CA ASP A 418 1.96 -1.94 -7.18
C ASP A 418 2.83 -0.71 -7.48
N GLY A 419 3.75 -0.81 -8.45
CA GLY A 419 4.55 0.36 -8.85
C GLY A 419 3.66 1.43 -9.49
N TYR A 420 2.74 0.95 -10.33
CA TYR A 420 1.50 1.60 -10.71
C TYR A 420 0.43 0.50 -10.91
N ASP A 421 -0.65 0.53 -10.13
CA ASP A 421 -1.87 -0.27 -10.33
C ASP A 421 -2.60 0.22 -11.61
N GLU A 422 -2.42 1.50 -11.95
CA GLU A 422 -2.93 2.17 -13.14
C GLU A 422 -2.73 1.37 -14.46
N PRO A 423 -3.83 0.97 -15.14
CA PRO A 423 -3.77 0.24 -16.40
C PRO A 423 -2.97 0.94 -17.51
N HIS A 424 -3.01 2.28 -17.60
CA HIS A 424 -2.30 3.04 -18.64
C HIS A 424 -0.77 3.07 -18.48
N ALA A 425 -0.23 2.82 -17.28
CA ALA A 425 1.22 2.72 -17.08
C ALA A 425 1.85 1.56 -17.88
N ARG A 426 1.07 0.50 -18.13
CA ARG A 426 1.54 -0.72 -18.83
C ARG A 426 1.40 -0.64 -20.36
N THR A 427 0.87 0.47 -20.88
CA THR A 427 0.58 0.65 -22.31
C THR A 427 0.98 2.01 -22.82
N MET A 428 0.42 3.08 -22.24
CA MET A 428 0.44 4.42 -22.83
C MET A 428 1.64 5.23 -22.36
N TRP A 429 1.91 5.28 -21.06
CA TRP A 429 3.05 6.04 -20.52
C TRP A 429 4.37 5.49 -21.07
N GLN A 430 4.47 4.15 -21.14
CA GLN A 430 5.54 3.43 -21.84
C GLN A 430 5.65 3.65 -23.35
N SER A 431 4.56 4.03 -24.01
CA SER A 431 4.58 4.29 -25.46
C SER A 431 5.10 5.67 -25.79
N SER A 432 5.01 6.61 -24.84
CA SER A 432 5.67 7.91 -24.89
C SER A 432 7.18 7.82 -24.65
N LEU A 433 7.66 6.82 -23.88
CA LEU A 433 9.09 6.67 -23.59
C LEU A 433 9.91 6.06 -24.75
N ALA A 434 11.11 6.62 -24.95
CA ALA A 434 12.10 6.24 -25.94
C ALA A 434 12.63 4.80 -25.80
N THR A 435 13.47 4.38 -26.75
CA THR A 435 14.02 3.02 -26.88
C THR A 435 14.94 2.60 -25.73
N GLY A 436 14.31 2.24 -24.61
CA GLY A 436 14.92 1.85 -23.35
C GLY A 436 13.90 1.58 -22.24
N ARG A 437 12.70 2.20 -22.31
CA ARG A 437 11.53 1.99 -21.42
C ARG A 437 11.80 2.03 -19.91
N ARG A 438 12.85 2.72 -19.50
CA ARG A 438 13.25 2.98 -18.12
C ARG A 438 13.98 4.33 -18.12
N PRO A 439 13.90 5.14 -17.06
CA PRO A 439 14.66 6.37 -16.90
C PRO A 439 16.15 6.22 -17.23
N PRO A 440 16.83 7.31 -17.64
CA PRO A 440 18.26 7.32 -17.89
C PRO A 440 19.10 6.80 -16.72
N ARG A 441 20.19 6.10 -17.05
CA ARG A 441 21.01 5.36 -16.08
C ARG A 441 22.46 5.25 -16.54
N ALA A 442 23.39 5.24 -15.59
CA ALA A 442 24.81 5.06 -15.85
C ALA A 442 25.14 3.56 -15.97
N GLU A 443 25.29 3.05 -17.20
CA GLU A 443 25.66 1.65 -17.44
C GLU A 443 27.19 1.43 -17.34
N HIS A 444 27.62 0.51 -16.47
CA HIS A 444 29.02 0.19 -16.20
C HIS A 444 29.29 -1.32 -16.28
N SER A 445 30.20 -1.74 -17.15
CA SER A 445 30.72 -3.11 -17.12
C SER A 445 31.73 -3.29 -15.97
N ILE A 446 31.50 -4.24 -15.06
CA ILE A 446 32.34 -4.54 -13.89
C ILE A 446 33.02 -5.92 -14.01
N SER A 447 34.21 -6.08 -13.43
CA SER A 447 34.98 -7.34 -13.50
C SER A 447 35.72 -7.63 -12.20
N GLN A 448 36.09 -8.89 -11.98
CA GLN A 448 36.91 -9.35 -10.83
C GLN A 448 38.20 -8.54 -10.59
N SER A 449 38.76 -7.96 -11.64
CA SER A 449 40.01 -7.20 -11.61
C SER A 449 39.81 -5.68 -11.53
N THR A 450 38.57 -5.19 -11.52
CA THR A 450 38.28 -3.75 -11.51
C THR A 450 37.04 -3.39 -10.70
N SER A 451 37.21 -2.54 -9.69
CA SER A 451 36.08 -1.82 -9.11
C SER A 451 35.54 -0.76 -10.08
N ARG A 452 34.33 -0.29 -9.81
CA ARG A 452 33.71 0.86 -10.46
C ARG A 452 33.31 1.84 -9.37
N THR A 453 33.58 3.12 -9.59
CA THR A 453 33.17 4.19 -8.68
C THR A 453 32.42 5.25 -9.47
N GLY A 454 31.41 5.86 -8.85
CA GLY A 454 30.73 7.03 -9.38
C GLY A 454 30.45 8.04 -8.28
N LEU A 455 30.14 9.25 -8.72
CA LEU A 455 29.78 10.39 -7.89
C LEU A 455 28.63 11.16 -8.59
N PRO A 456 27.44 10.55 -8.75
CA PRO A 456 26.28 11.29 -9.23
C PRO A 456 25.89 12.39 -8.25
N GLU A 457 25.33 13.46 -8.80
CA GLU A 457 24.78 14.62 -8.09
C GLU A 457 23.25 14.54 -8.20
N VAL A 458 22.53 14.67 -7.07
CA VAL A 458 21.07 14.51 -7.00
C VAL A 458 20.41 15.64 -6.19
N THR A 459 19.32 16.18 -6.72
CA THR A 459 18.54 17.28 -6.12
C THR A 459 17.45 16.71 -5.19
N GLN A 460 16.92 17.49 -4.24
CA GLN A 460 15.90 17.04 -3.29
C GLN A 460 14.72 16.30 -3.96
N GLY A 461 14.33 15.15 -3.44
CA GLY A 461 13.29 14.28 -4.02
C GLY A 461 13.66 13.56 -5.32
N GLY A 462 14.81 13.87 -5.94
CA GLY A 462 15.30 13.24 -7.16
C GLY A 462 15.93 11.85 -6.91
N ALA A 463 16.25 11.15 -8.00
CA ALA A 463 16.85 9.82 -7.99
C ALA A 463 17.89 9.62 -9.10
N THR A 464 18.77 8.64 -8.92
CA THR A 464 19.75 8.24 -9.93
C THR A 464 19.89 6.71 -9.99
N TYR A 465 20.21 6.22 -11.19
CA TYR A 465 20.23 4.79 -11.52
C TYR A 465 21.59 4.38 -12.06
N VAL A 466 22.19 3.36 -11.46
CA VAL A 466 23.54 2.86 -11.82
C VAL A 466 23.43 1.38 -12.15
N GLU A 467 23.75 0.99 -13.38
CA GLU A 467 23.54 -0.37 -13.89
C GLU A 467 24.88 -1.11 -14.05
N LEU A 468 25.10 -2.09 -13.18
CA LEU A 468 26.36 -2.81 -12.98
C LEU A 468 26.28 -4.17 -13.70
N ARG A 469 26.86 -4.24 -14.90
CA ARG A 469 26.87 -5.44 -15.76
C ARG A 469 28.15 -6.27 -15.56
N PRO A 470 28.11 -7.50 -15.01
CA PRO A 470 29.30 -8.33 -14.80
C PRO A 470 29.87 -8.87 -16.11
N SER A 471 31.15 -8.63 -16.39
CA SER A 471 31.83 -9.09 -17.61
C SER A 471 32.37 -10.53 -17.46
N GLY A 472 31.48 -11.51 -17.24
CA GLY A 472 31.88 -12.90 -17.02
C GLY A 472 30.74 -13.82 -16.60
N SER A 473 31.05 -14.82 -15.76
CA SER A 473 30.12 -15.82 -15.22
C SER A 473 29.28 -15.30 -14.03
N GLY A 474 29.09 -13.99 -13.90
CA GLY A 474 28.51 -13.39 -12.69
C GLY A 474 29.52 -13.31 -11.55
N GLY A 475 29.03 -13.41 -10.31
CA GLY A 475 29.80 -13.33 -9.07
C GLY A 475 29.09 -12.54 -7.96
N ARG A 476 29.67 -12.53 -6.76
CA ARG A 476 29.16 -11.75 -5.61
C ARG A 476 29.59 -10.29 -5.75
N LEU A 477 28.65 -9.44 -6.12
CA LEU A 477 28.77 -8.00 -6.22
C LEU A 477 28.61 -7.38 -4.83
N THR A 478 29.53 -6.51 -4.44
CA THR A 478 29.45 -5.69 -3.24
C THR A 478 29.53 -4.22 -3.64
N VAL A 479 28.65 -3.38 -3.10
CA VAL A 479 28.52 -1.95 -3.39
C VAL A 479 28.62 -1.17 -2.08
N GLU A 480 29.73 -0.48 -1.89
CA GLU A 480 29.92 0.48 -0.80
C GLU A 480 29.30 1.83 -1.19
N LEU A 481 28.60 2.48 -0.27
CA LEU A 481 28.00 3.82 -0.41
C LEU A 481 28.53 4.76 0.69
N ASP A 482 29.06 5.93 0.33
CA ASP A 482 29.45 7.01 1.27
C ASP A 482 28.66 8.28 0.92
N ALA A 483 27.61 8.55 1.70
CA ALA A 483 26.82 9.78 1.58
C ALA A 483 27.64 10.95 2.16
N LEU A 484 28.16 11.80 1.28
CA LEU A 484 29.08 12.87 1.66
C LEU A 484 28.35 14.05 2.33
N VAL A 485 27.17 14.38 1.79
CA VAL A 485 26.17 15.38 2.23
C VAL A 485 24.81 14.91 1.72
N GLY A 486 23.71 15.22 2.43
CA GLY A 486 22.33 14.88 2.03
C GLY A 486 21.81 13.55 2.60
N ASP A 487 20.48 13.44 2.71
CA ASP A 487 19.80 12.24 3.18
C ASP A 487 19.25 11.43 2.00
N TYR A 488 19.55 10.13 1.96
CA TYR A 488 19.18 9.23 0.86
C TYR A 488 18.66 7.88 1.36
N ARG A 489 18.00 7.14 0.47
CA ARG A 489 17.76 5.70 0.58
C ARG A 489 18.11 5.00 -0.74
N TYR A 490 18.34 3.70 -0.66
CA TYR A 490 18.91 2.90 -1.74
C TYR A 490 18.15 1.60 -1.92
N ALA A 491 18.14 1.08 -3.15
CA ALA A 491 17.75 -0.29 -3.43
C ALA A 491 18.68 -0.90 -4.49
N LEU A 492 19.34 -2.01 -4.17
CA LEU A 492 20.05 -2.83 -5.16
C LEU A 492 19.08 -3.86 -5.73
N LEU A 493 18.74 -3.73 -7.01
CA LEU A 493 17.83 -4.60 -7.77
C LEU A 493 18.63 -5.53 -8.68
N THR A 494 18.29 -6.82 -8.81
CA THR A 494 18.99 -7.73 -9.75
C THR A 494 18.07 -8.36 -10.80
N TRP A 495 18.57 -8.47 -12.04
CA TRP A 495 17.77 -8.89 -13.19
C TRP A 495 18.57 -9.56 -14.32
N SER A 496 17.92 -10.42 -15.11
CA SER A 496 18.57 -11.14 -16.23
C SER A 496 18.60 -10.32 -17.54
N ASP A 497 19.78 -10.12 -18.10
CA ASP A 497 20.01 -9.37 -19.34
C ASP A 497 19.34 -10.07 -20.53
N GLY A 498 18.56 -9.31 -21.32
CA GLY A 498 17.78 -9.85 -22.43
C GLY A 498 16.55 -10.69 -22.05
N ALA A 499 16.23 -10.87 -20.76
CA ALA A 499 14.88 -11.30 -20.37
C ALA A 499 13.88 -10.16 -20.66
N ALA A 500 12.73 -10.49 -21.25
CA ALA A 500 11.73 -9.47 -21.58
C ALA A 500 11.13 -8.79 -20.34
N ARG A 501 11.02 -9.53 -19.23
CA ARG A 501 10.69 -9.06 -17.88
C ARG A 501 11.46 -9.90 -16.86
N PRO A 502 12.16 -9.30 -15.88
CA PRO A 502 12.93 -10.03 -14.88
C PRO A 502 12.40 -9.87 -13.45
N ASP A 503 12.62 -10.87 -12.61
CA ASP A 503 12.25 -10.88 -11.18
C ASP A 503 13.21 -10.00 -10.35
N MET A 504 13.08 -8.67 -10.50
CA MET A 504 13.83 -7.68 -9.73
C MET A 504 13.48 -7.76 -8.23
N ALA A 505 14.31 -8.47 -7.47
CA ALA A 505 14.32 -8.43 -6.01
C ALA A 505 15.11 -7.19 -5.56
N PRO A 506 14.54 -6.29 -4.73
CA PRO A 506 15.31 -5.34 -3.93
C PRO A 506 15.97 -6.08 -2.77
N ILE A 507 17.21 -5.70 -2.46
CA ILE A 507 18.08 -6.51 -1.58
C ILE A 507 18.34 -5.82 -0.25
N ASP A 508 18.81 -4.57 -0.27
CA ASP A 508 19.14 -3.80 0.92
C ASP A 508 18.43 -2.44 0.94
N MET A 509 18.13 -1.94 2.14
CA MET A 509 17.30 -0.77 2.44
C MET A 509 17.72 -0.15 3.78
N GLU A 510 18.57 0.89 3.77
CA GLU A 510 18.95 1.62 4.98
C GLU A 510 18.30 3.01 5.04
N ARG A 511 17.90 3.43 6.25
CA ARG A 511 17.49 4.80 6.57
C ARG A 511 18.61 5.52 7.33
N GLY A 512 19.26 6.48 6.70
CA GLY A 512 20.25 7.32 7.38
C GLY A 512 19.62 8.26 8.41
N SER A 513 20.15 8.27 9.64
CA SER A 513 20.19 9.46 10.52
C SER A 513 21.24 9.30 11.63
N ASN A 514 22.51 9.19 11.21
CA ASN A 514 23.72 9.49 11.97
C ASN A 514 23.80 8.98 13.44
N ARG A 515 24.14 7.68 13.62
CA ARG A 515 24.75 7.24 14.90
C ARG A 515 25.66 6.00 14.93
N SER A 516 25.68 5.17 13.89
CA SER A 516 26.48 3.93 13.86
C SER A 516 27.52 3.92 12.74
N GLU A 517 27.08 3.92 11.48
CA GLU A 517 27.97 3.74 10.32
C GLU A 517 27.79 4.86 9.29
N ARG A 518 28.83 5.08 8.48
CA ARG A 518 28.90 6.13 7.44
C ARG A 518 29.00 5.53 6.04
N VAL A 519 29.56 4.33 5.95
CA VAL A 519 29.67 3.57 4.70
C VAL A 519 28.71 2.40 4.81
N ILE A 520 27.85 2.25 3.82
CA ILE A 520 26.82 1.20 3.77
C ILE A 520 27.26 0.19 2.72
N GLU A 521 27.27 -1.09 3.07
CA GLU A 521 27.70 -2.18 2.17
C GLU A 521 26.48 -3.00 1.71
N LEU A 522 26.02 -2.78 0.48
CA LEU A 522 24.97 -3.60 -0.16
C LEU A 522 25.63 -4.78 -0.89
N THR A 523 25.09 -5.99 -0.84
CA THR A 523 25.74 -7.17 -1.45
C THR A 523 24.76 -8.13 -2.14
N VAL A 524 25.13 -8.70 -3.29
CA VAL A 524 24.32 -9.69 -4.02
C VAL A 524 25.13 -10.66 -4.87
N SER A 525 24.72 -11.93 -4.93
CA SER A 525 25.17 -12.90 -5.94
C SER A 525 24.47 -12.70 -7.28
N LEU A 526 25.23 -12.41 -8.34
CA LEU A 526 24.76 -12.36 -9.73
C LEU A 526 25.15 -13.64 -10.49
N ARG A 527 24.23 -14.21 -11.27
CA ARG A 527 24.51 -15.35 -12.16
C ARG A 527 25.08 -14.92 -13.53
N PRO A 528 25.56 -15.86 -14.39
CA PRO A 528 25.97 -15.54 -15.75
C PRO A 528 24.84 -14.90 -16.56
N GLY A 529 25.02 -13.63 -16.95
CA GLY A 529 24.00 -12.87 -17.69
C GLY A 529 22.97 -12.16 -16.81
N GLU A 530 23.15 -12.10 -15.48
CA GLU A 530 22.41 -11.17 -14.63
C GLU A 530 23.15 -9.84 -14.46
N VAL A 531 22.42 -8.80 -14.09
CA VAL A 531 22.81 -7.38 -13.98
C VAL A 531 22.24 -6.85 -12.66
N ALA A 532 22.94 -5.95 -11.99
CA ALA A 532 22.39 -5.20 -10.87
C ALA A 532 22.08 -3.75 -11.28
N THR A 533 20.91 -3.23 -10.91
CA THR A 533 20.65 -1.79 -10.86
C THR A 533 20.71 -1.33 -9.41
N LEU A 534 21.66 -0.46 -9.09
CA LEU A 534 21.61 0.36 -7.89
C LEU A 534 20.68 1.57 -8.16
N VAL A 535 19.57 1.64 -7.43
CA VAL A 535 18.70 2.81 -7.34
C VAL A 535 19.13 3.62 -6.12
N ILE A 536 19.30 4.92 -6.29
CA ILE A 536 19.54 5.88 -5.21
C ILE A 536 18.44 6.94 -5.29
N ALA A 537 17.70 7.17 -4.22
CA ALA A 537 16.73 8.27 -4.11
C ALA A 537 17.14 9.22 -2.98
N ARG A 538 17.07 10.51 -3.22
CA ARG A 538 17.25 11.56 -2.23
C ARG A 538 15.91 11.83 -1.53
N ILE A 539 15.90 11.85 -0.19
CA ILE A 539 14.66 11.73 0.58
C ILE A 539 14.20 13.00 1.32
N ASP A 540 15.03 14.05 1.34
CA ASP A 540 14.58 15.40 1.66
C ASP A 540 13.88 16.05 0.46
N VAL A 541 12.86 16.88 0.73
CA VAL A 541 12.11 17.66 -0.26
C VAL A 541 12.16 19.15 0.10
N SER A 542 12.20 20.05 -0.89
CA SER A 542 12.29 21.50 -0.63
C SER A 542 11.94 22.34 -1.87
N THR A 543 11.64 23.62 -1.64
CA THR A 543 11.67 24.67 -2.67
C THR A 543 13.06 25.31 -2.83
N SER A 544 13.93 25.20 -1.81
CA SER A 544 15.31 25.70 -1.86
C SER A 544 16.24 24.63 -2.43
N LEU A 545 16.12 24.40 -3.74
CA LEU A 545 16.82 23.32 -4.44
C LEU A 545 18.34 23.49 -4.42
N HIS A 546 19.04 22.42 -4.07
CA HIS A 546 20.49 22.29 -4.18
C HIS A 546 20.87 20.83 -4.43
N THR A 547 21.91 20.61 -5.23
CA THR A 547 22.30 19.28 -5.69
C THR A 547 23.47 18.75 -4.84
N ASP A 548 23.33 17.58 -4.22
CA ASP A 548 24.36 16.98 -3.38
C ASP A 548 25.01 15.75 -4.06
N PRO A 549 26.32 15.52 -3.87
CA PRO A 549 27.05 14.40 -4.47
C PRO A 549 27.09 13.18 -3.54
N ILE A 550 26.78 12.00 -4.08
CA ILE A 550 26.88 10.73 -3.36
C ILE A 550 27.89 9.78 -4.01
N GLN A 551 28.82 9.25 -3.21
CA GLN A 551 29.85 8.34 -3.72
C GLN A 551 29.42 6.88 -3.59
N TRP A 552 29.59 6.10 -4.66
CA TRP A 552 29.47 4.65 -4.63
C TRP A 552 30.74 3.96 -5.14
N ASN A 553 31.04 2.76 -4.62
CA ASN A 553 32.14 1.90 -5.05
C ASN A 553 31.66 0.44 -5.16
N ALA A 554 31.48 -0.04 -6.38
CA ALA A 554 31.12 -1.41 -6.68
C ALA A 554 32.38 -2.27 -6.93
N SER A 555 32.43 -3.47 -6.34
CA SER A 555 33.44 -4.49 -6.59
C SER A 555 32.78 -5.86 -6.79
N LEU A 556 33.33 -6.68 -7.69
CA LEU A 556 32.79 -8.01 -8.00
C LEU A 556 33.80 -9.09 -7.56
N ARG A 557 33.38 -10.01 -6.70
CA ARG A 557 34.12 -11.23 -6.35
C ARG A 557 33.55 -12.40 -7.15
N GLU A 558 34.37 -13.43 -7.37
CA GLU A 558 33.97 -14.62 -8.13
C GLU A 558 32.98 -15.48 -7.33
N SER A 559 31.88 -15.90 -7.95
CA SER A 559 31.08 -17.06 -7.51
C SER A 559 31.99 -18.27 -7.72
N GLY A 560 32.57 -18.78 -6.64
CA GLY A 560 33.90 -19.39 -6.69
C GLY A 560 33.98 -20.76 -7.37
N ASP A 561 35.23 -21.21 -7.55
CA ASP A 561 35.60 -22.64 -7.69
C ASP A 561 35.29 -23.46 -6.40
N GLY A 562 34.29 -23.04 -5.62
CA GLY A 562 33.87 -23.64 -4.36
C GLY A 562 32.81 -24.73 -4.54
N PRO A 563 32.29 -25.28 -3.43
CA PRO A 563 31.30 -26.34 -3.47
C PRO A 563 29.94 -25.84 -3.99
N ARG A 564 29.35 -26.58 -4.92
CA ARG A 564 27.95 -26.39 -5.36
C ARG A 564 27.01 -27.09 -4.36
N ILE A 565 26.16 -26.34 -3.66
CA ILE A 565 25.36 -26.82 -2.52
C ILE A 565 23.86 -26.71 -2.84
N MET A 566 23.19 -27.83 -3.08
CA MET A 566 21.72 -27.86 -3.16
C MET A 566 21.13 -28.07 -1.78
N VAL A 567 20.33 -27.11 -1.32
CA VAL A 567 19.59 -27.18 -0.06
C VAL A 567 18.14 -27.56 -0.33
N VAL A 568 17.74 -28.76 0.09
CA VAL A 568 16.40 -29.34 -0.05
C VAL A 568 15.68 -29.29 1.30
N GLY A 569 14.43 -28.82 1.34
CA GLY A 569 13.69 -28.78 2.59
C GLY A 569 12.22 -28.42 2.50
N ASP A 570 11.58 -28.30 3.65
CA ASP A 570 10.20 -27.83 3.78
C ASP A 570 10.13 -26.35 4.23
N SER A 571 9.08 -25.95 4.94
CA SER A 571 8.90 -24.59 5.49
C SER A 571 10.01 -24.17 6.45
N ILE A 572 10.59 -25.10 7.22
CA ILE A 572 11.73 -24.87 8.13
C ILE A 572 12.96 -24.36 7.35
N THR A 573 13.06 -24.74 6.08
CA THR A 573 14.17 -24.34 5.20
C THR A 573 13.79 -23.20 4.26
N HIS A 574 12.56 -23.19 3.73
CA HIS A 574 12.08 -22.16 2.81
C HIS A 574 11.98 -20.79 3.50
N GLY A 575 11.54 -20.75 4.76
CA GLY A 575 11.28 -19.51 5.49
C GLY A 575 10.03 -18.77 4.99
N ASN A 576 9.47 -17.92 5.85
CA ASN A 576 8.46 -16.94 5.47
C ASN A 576 9.16 -15.64 5.08
N GLU A 577 8.42 -14.68 4.52
CA GLU A 577 8.89 -13.29 4.42
C GLU A 577 9.55 -12.83 5.74
N GLY A 578 10.72 -12.21 5.66
CA GLY A 578 11.44 -11.71 6.84
C GLY A 578 12.01 -12.77 7.79
N SER A 579 11.94 -14.07 7.49
CA SER A 579 12.88 -15.04 8.08
C SER A 579 14.30 -14.78 7.57
N HIS A 580 15.32 -15.10 8.37
CA HIS A 580 16.69 -15.20 7.84
C HIS A 580 16.83 -16.42 6.93
N SER A 581 16.20 -17.53 7.33
CA SER A 581 16.56 -18.90 6.94
C SER A 581 17.96 -19.28 7.43
N TRP A 582 18.08 -20.47 7.97
CA TRP A 582 19.37 -21.08 8.32
C TRP A 582 20.38 -21.12 7.16
N ARG A 583 19.89 -21.00 5.90
CA ARG A 583 20.72 -20.81 4.69
C ARG A 583 21.54 -19.51 4.71
N TYR A 584 20.96 -18.38 5.13
CA TYR A 584 21.70 -17.11 5.30
C TYR A 584 22.87 -17.29 6.26
N VAL A 585 22.63 -17.97 7.38
CA VAL A 585 23.63 -18.24 8.43
C VAL A 585 24.76 -19.13 7.89
N LEU A 586 24.42 -20.14 7.10
CA LEU A 586 25.40 -21.03 6.47
C LEU A 586 26.22 -20.33 5.37
N ASP A 587 25.58 -19.60 4.45
CA ASP A 587 26.29 -18.81 3.42
C ASP A 587 27.25 -17.81 4.06
N ARG A 588 26.76 -17.03 5.03
CA ARG A 588 27.59 -16.06 5.75
C ARG A 588 28.80 -16.70 6.40
N HIS A 589 28.62 -17.80 7.13
CA HIS A 589 29.72 -18.52 7.78
C HIS A 589 30.73 -19.11 6.79
N LEU A 590 30.27 -19.64 5.65
CA LEU A 590 31.15 -20.14 4.59
C LEU A 590 31.99 -19.00 3.98
N ASN A 591 31.37 -17.86 3.65
CA ASN A 591 32.06 -16.69 3.10
C ASN A 591 33.03 -16.05 4.11
N ASP A 592 32.64 -15.88 5.38
CA ASP A 592 33.49 -15.36 6.46
C ASP A 592 34.73 -16.24 6.69
N ASN A 593 34.66 -17.53 6.35
CA ASN A 593 35.78 -18.48 6.38
C ASN A 593 36.47 -18.70 5.01
N GLY A 594 36.17 -17.87 4.01
CA GLY A 594 36.82 -17.88 2.70
C GLY A 594 36.38 -19.00 1.75
N VAL A 595 35.24 -19.64 2.02
CA VAL A 595 34.60 -20.61 1.12
C VAL A 595 33.50 -19.90 0.35
N ALA A 596 33.83 -19.44 -0.86
CA ALA A 596 32.84 -18.96 -1.83
C ALA A 596 32.06 -20.15 -2.41
N ALA A 597 31.08 -20.64 -1.65
CA ALA A 597 30.13 -21.63 -2.12
C ALA A 597 29.16 -21.03 -3.17
N ASP A 598 28.54 -21.91 -3.95
CA ASP A 598 27.46 -21.60 -4.89
C ASP A 598 26.25 -22.41 -4.40
N PHE A 599 25.23 -21.75 -3.84
CA PHE A 599 23.99 -22.45 -3.52
C PHE A 599 23.22 -22.66 -4.82
N VAL A 600 22.50 -23.78 -4.96
CA VAL A 600 21.88 -24.15 -6.24
C VAL A 600 20.50 -24.75 -6.09
N GLY A 601 19.54 -24.26 -6.86
CA GLY A 601 18.21 -24.88 -6.94
C GLY A 601 17.21 -24.10 -7.80
N PRO A 602 15.98 -24.62 -7.94
CA PRO A 602 14.95 -24.04 -8.80
C PRO A 602 14.22 -22.82 -8.19
N ARG A 603 14.64 -22.30 -7.02
CA ARG A 603 13.94 -21.22 -6.28
C ARG A 603 14.92 -20.28 -5.56
N THR A 604 14.48 -19.05 -5.28
CA THR A 604 15.33 -17.96 -4.74
C THR A 604 14.65 -17.00 -3.75
N GLY A 605 13.31 -17.02 -3.63
CA GLY A 605 12.58 -16.20 -2.65
C GLY A 605 12.19 -16.99 -1.41
N ALA A 606 11.67 -16.28 -0.41
CA ALA A 606 10.95 -16.87 0.73
C ALA A 606 9.51 -17.20 0.32
N TYR A 607 8.78 -17.89 1.20
CA TYR A 607 7.32 -18.06 1.07
C TYR A 607 6.59 -16.73 1.29
N ASP A 608 5.61 -16.41 0.44
CA ASP A 608 4.69 -15.29 0.64
C ASP A 608 3.31 -15.82 1.02
N ILE A 609 2.96 -15.73 2.30
CA ILE A 609 1.65 -16.19 2.79
C ILE A 609 0.49 -15.36 2.18
N HIS A 610 0.70 -14.09 1.85
CA HIS A 610 -0.33 -13.14 1.42
C HIS A 610 -0.64 -13.22 -0.08
N THR A 611 0.21 -13.90 -0.86
CA THR A 611 0.00 -14.18 -2.30
C THR A 611 -0.12 -15.68 -2.63
N ASP A 612 -0.10 -16.56 -1.62
CA ASP A 612 -0.41 -17.98 -1.77
C ASP A 612 -1.85 -18.19 -2.28
N ILE A 613 -1.98 -18.95 -3.37
CA ILE A 613 -3.26 -19.18 -4.07
C ILE A 613 -4.31 -19.92 -3.23
N ARG A 614 -3.91 -20.71 -2.23
CA ARG A 614 -4.82 -21.42 -1.32
C ARG A 614 -5.33 -20.45 -0.25
N ASN A 615 -4.46 -19.59 0.28
CA ASN A 615 -4.86 -18.54 1.22
C ASN A 615 -5.78 -17.51 0.56
N ARG A 616 -5.45 -17.02 -0.66
CA ARG A 616 -6.36 -16.14 -1.43
C ARG A 616 -7.72 -16.81 -1.67
N ALA A 617 -7.74 -18.08 -2.09
CA ALA A 617 -8.99 -18.82 -2.28
C ALA A 617 -9.83 -18.87 -0.99
N ILE A 618 -9.23 -19.16 0.16
CA ILE A 618 -9.91 -19.16 1.47
C ILE A 618 -10.48 -17.77 1.81
N LEU A 619 -9.71 -16.70 1.61
CA LEU A 619 -10.15 -15.32 1.87
C LEU A 619 -11.24 -14.83 0.90
N ASP A 620 -11.25 -15.36 -0.32
CA ASP A 620 -12.25 -15.08 -1.37
C ASP A 620 -13.49 -16.00 -1.29
N GLY A 621 -13.56 -16.92 -0.32
CA GLY A 621 -14.67 -17.86 -0.15
C GLY A 621 -14.74 -18.97 -1.21
N LEU A 622 -13.60 -19.28 -1.83
CA LEU A 622 -13.44 -20.27 -2.90
C LEU A 622 -12.81 -21.57 -2.38
N GLU A 623 -13.11 -22.69 -3.06
CA GLU A 623 -12.47 -23.98 -2.78
C GLU A 623 -10.96 -23.90 -3.08
N PRO A 624 -10.06 -24.09 -2.10
CA PRO A 624 -8.62 -23.97 -2.33
C PRO A 624 -8.07 -25.12 -3.18
N PRO A 625 -7.13 -24.88 -4.11
CA PRO A 625 -6.61 -25.93 -4.97
C PRO A 625 -5.86 -27.04 -4.19
N PRO A 626 -5.80 -28.27 -4.73
CA PRO A 626 -5.05 -29.36 -4.12
C PRO A 626 -3.56 -29.03 -3.97
N GLN A 627 -2.99 -29.39 -2.81
CA GLN A 627 -1.60 -29.11 -2.43
C GLN A 627 -0.57 -29.70 -3.42
N GLU A 628 -0.88 -30.84 -4.02
CA GLU A 628 -0.03 -31.52 -5.01
C GLU A 628 0.20 -30.72 -6.32
N TYR A 629 -0.58 -29.66 -6.59
CA TYR A 629 -0.62 -29.03 -7.91
C TYR A 629 0.08 -27.66 -8.04
N TYR A 630 0.40 -26.98 -6.94
CA TYR A 630 1.01 -25.65 -6.98
C TYR A 630 2.18 -25.50 -5.99
N PRO A 631 3.42 -25.32 -6.47
CA PRO A 631 4.42 -24.61 -5.67
C PRO A 631 3.98 -23.15 -5.55
N GLY A 632 3.81 -22.66 -4.32
CA GLY A 632 3.52 -21.23 -4.08
C GLY A 632 4.64 -20.33 -4.60
N PRO A 633 4.36 -19.04 -4.87
CA PRO A 633 5.36 -18.11 -5.39
C PRO A 633 6.50 -17.91 -4.39
N SER A 634 7.67 -18.46 -4.72
CA SER A 634 8.91 -18.29 -3.96
C SER A 634 9.55 -16.96 -4.37
N THR A 635 8.88 -15.86 -4.02
CA THR A 635 9.20 -14.49 -4.47
C THR A 635 9.22 -13.46 -3.34
N ALA A 636 8.87 -13.82 -2.11
CA ALA A 636 9.06 -12.93 -0.96
C ALA A 636 10.55 -12.73 -0.64
N ARG A 637 10.85 -11.68 0.11
CA ARG A 637 12.22 -11.37 0.57
C ARG A 637 12.49 -11.96 1.96
N TYR A 638 13.74 -12.35 2.20
CA TYR A 638 14.24 -12.75 3.51
C TYR A 638 14.46 -11.50 4.40
N TYR A 639 14.94 -11.69 5.62
CA TYR A 639 15.38 -10.59 6.48
C TYR A 639 16.52 -9.80 5.84
N ASP A 640 17.52 -10.53 5.37
CA ASP A 640 18.68 -10.11 4.58
C ASP A 640 18.59 -10.88 3.25
N ASN A 641 18.66 -10.18 2.11
CA ASN A 641 18.54 -10.78 0.77
C ASN A 641 19.89 -10.97 0.06
N GLY A 642 21.01 -10.57 0.70
CA GLY A 642 22.34 -10.46 0.11
C GLY A 642 23.22 -11.70 0.26
N PHE A 643 22.71 -12.74 0.91
CA PHE A 643 23.26 -14.10 0.87
C PHE A 643 22.93 -14.82 -0.45
N ASP A 644 23.58 -15.96 -0.71
CA ASP A 644 23.17 -16.82 -1.82
C ASP A 644 21.85 -17.54 -1.49
N ARG A 645 20.77 -17.10 -2.13
CA ARG A 645 19.41 -17.52 -1.79
C ARG A 645 18.96 -18.82 -2.47
N ASP A 646 19.72 -19.35 -3.42
CA ASP A 646 19.30 -20.49 -4.25
C ASP A 646 18.98 -21.75 -3.43
N HIS A 647 17.83 -22.38 -3.70
CA HIS A 647 17.37 -23.54 -2.92
C HIS A 647 16.37 -24.43 -3.67
N ASN A 648 16.16 -25.63 -3.14
CA ASN A 648 15.10 -26.55 -3.52
C ASN A 648 14.19 -26.91 -2.34
N ALA A 649 13.81 -25.91 -1.54
CA ALA A 649 12.80 -26.05 -0.49
C ALA A 649 11.43 -25.47 -0.90
N MET A 650 10.36 -25.89 -0.24
CA MET A 650 9.00 -25.37 -0.45
C MET A 650 8.16 -25.55 0.81
N TRP A 651 7.26 -24.61 1.08
CA TRP A 651 6.43 -24.65 2.27
C TRP A 651 5.47 -25.85 2.24
N GLY A 652 5.38 -26.61 3.33
CA GLY A 652 4.48 -27.78 3.43
C GLY A 652 4.85 -29.01 2.58
N TRP A 653 6.05 -29.06 1.98
CA TRP A 653 6.52 -30.25 1.24
C TRP A 653 6.84 -31.44 2.16
N THR A 654 6.54 -32.64 1.66
CA THR A 654 6.96 -33.93 2.20
C THR A 654 8.18 -34.49 1.44
N PHE A 655 8.78 -35.57 1.94
CA PHE A 655 9.71 -36.35 1.12
C PHE A 655 9.05 -36.90 -0.15
N ALA A 656 7.75 -37.23 -0.13
CA ALA A 656 7.07 -37.73 -1.32
C ALA A 656 7.00 -36.66 -2.43
N ASP A 657 6.70 -35.41 -2.09
CA ASP A 657 6.66 -34.28 -3.03
C ASP A 657 8.03 -34.03 -3.66
N ALA A 658 9.06 -33.87 -2.82
CA ALA A 658 10.41 -33.58 -3.27
C ALA A 658 11.03 -34.74 -4.07
N ASN A 659 10.68 -36.00 -3.75
CA ASN A 659 11.09 -37.17 -4.54
C ASN A 659 10.60 -37.12 -6.00
N ASN A 660 9.49 -36.46 -6.30
CA ASN A 660 8.99 -36.32 -7.67
C ASN A 660 9.87 -35.40 -8.55
N THR A 661 10.72 -34.55 -7.96
CA THR A 661 11.55 -33.58 -8.71
C THR A 661 13.05 -33.72 -8.48
N ILE A 662 13.51 -34.25 -7.33
CA ILE A 662 14.92 -34.22 -6.92
C ILE A 662 15.90 -34.72 -7.99
N ARG A 663 15.55 -35.81 -8.71
CA ARG A 663 16.38 -36.36 -9.79
C ARG A 663 16.57 -35.38 -10.95
N ARG A 664 15.51 -34.67 -11.34
CA ARG A 664 15.55 -33.63 -12.38
C ARG A 664 16.43 -32.47 -11.91
N ASP A 665 16.24 -32.05 -10.67
CA ASP A 665 16.86 -30.84 -10.14
C ASP A 665 18.37 -31.05 -9.91
N VAL A 666 18.79 -32.19 -9.38
CA VAL A 666 20.21 -32.56 -9.29
C VAL A 666 20.87 -32.67 -10.68
N ASN A 667 20.18 -33.16 -11.72
CA ASN A 667 20.70 -33.14 -13.10
C ASN A 667 20.76 -31.72 -13.71
N ALA A 668 19.90 -30.80 -13.28
CA ALA A 668 19.81 -29.45 -13.86
C ALA A 668 20.78 -28.46 -13.21
N HIS A 669 21.04 -28.63 -11.91
CA HIS A 669 21.84 -27.70 -11.09
C HIS A 669 23.23 -28.25 -10.70
N ASP A 670 23.51 -29.53 -10.97
CA ASP A 670 24.79 -30.23 -10.74
C ASP A 670 25.49 -29.92 -9.39
N PRO A 671 24.85 -30.25 -8.24
CA PRO A 671 25.43 -30.03 -6.92
C PRO A 671 26.51 -31.06 -6.54
N ASP A 672 27.56 -30.57 -5.87
CA ASP A 672 28.57 -31.35 -5.14
C ASP A 672 28.02 -31.90 -3.81
N TYR A 673 27.17 -31.11 -3.16
CA TYR A 673 26.59 -31.37 -1.84
C TYR A 673 25.07 -31.26 -1.88
N LEU A 674 24.39 -32.21 -1.24
CA LEU A 674 22.96 -32.18 -1.01
C LEU A 674 22.70 -32.08 0.50
N LEU A 675 22.09 -30.98 0.93
CA LEU A 675 21.66 -30.78 2.31
C LEU A 675 20.14 -31.01 2.35
N ILE A 676 19.69 -31.98 3.14
CA ILE A 676 18.29 -32.41 3.20
C ILE A 676 17.74 -32.13 4.60
N ALA A 677 16.74 -31.25 4.69
CA ALA A 677 15.99 -30.94 5.90
C ALA A 677 14.48 -31.09 5.65
N LEU A 678 14.02 -32.34 5.68
CA LEU A 678 12.65 -32.79 5.37
C LEU A 678 12.17 -33.82 6.39
N GLY A 679 10.85 -34.06 6.40
CA GLY A 679 10.22 -35.17 7.13
C GLY A 679 9.17 -34.73 8.15
N PHE A 680 9.08 -33.44 8.47
CA PHE A 680 8.14 -32.94 9.47
C PHE A 680 6.68 -33.05 8.96
N ASN A 681 6.45 -32.67 7.70
CA ASN A 681 5.13 -32.75 7.07
C ASN A 681 4.69 -34.20 6.81
N ASP A 682 5.62 -35.11 6.47
CA ASP A 682 5.34 -36.54 6.29
C ASP A 682 4.68 -37.16 7.53
N ILE A 683 5.18 -36.80 8.72
CA ILE A 683 4.70 -37.27 10.02
C ILE A 683 3.44 -36.52 10.45
N THR A 684 3.47 -35.18 10.40
CA THR A 684 2.42 -34.31 10.99
C THR A 684 1.06 -34.49 10.31
N TRP A 685 1.03 -34.59 8.98
CA TRP A 685 -0.21 -34.69 8.22
C TRP A 685 -0.65 -36.13 7.93
N GLY A 686 -0.01 -37.12 8.56
CA GLY A 686 -0.38 -38.53 8.46
C GLY A 686 -0.10 -39.20 7.11
N TYR A 687 0.68 -38.55 6.23
CA TYR A 687 1.15 -39.15 4.97
C TYR A 687 2.06 -40.37 5.21
N SER A 688 2.80 -40.35 6.32
CA SER A 688 3.71 -41.42 6.74
C SER A 688 3.78 -41.55 8.26
N ASN A 689 4.50 -42.56 8.71
CA ASN A 689 5.01 -42.68 10.08
C ASN A 689 6.54 -42.59 10.07
N ALA A 690 7.18 -42.62 11.24
CA ALA A 690 8.64 -42.51 11.36
C ALA A 690 9.42 -43.47 10.44
N ALA A 691 9.01 -44.75 10.39
CA ALA A 691 9.64 -45.76 9.54
C ALA A 691 9.38 -45.54 8.04
N GLY A 692 8.19 -45.05 7.66
CA GLY A 692 7.86 -44.67 6.28
C GLY A 692 8.65 -43.44 5.81
N THR A 693 8.84 -42.46 6.69
CA THR A 693 9.63 -41.24 6.42
C THR A 693 11.10 -41.58 6.20
N VAL A 694 11.70 -42.48 6.98
CA VAL A 694 13.07 -42.99 6.74
C VAL A 694 13.15 -43.77 5.41
N ALA A 695 12.10 -44.49 5.00
CA ALA A 695 12.07 -45.13 3.69
C ALA A 695 11.98 -44.10 2.54
N ALA A 696 11.23 -43.01 2.69
CA ALA A 696 11.14 -41.93 1.72
C ALA A 696 12.45 -41.13 1.60
N ALA A 697 13.17 -40.94 2.71
CA ALA A 697 14.53 -40.40 2.74
C ALA A 697 15.55 -41.28 2.00
N ARG A 698 15.45 -42.62 2.11
CA ARG A 698 16.26 -43.54 1.29
C ARG A 698 16.00 -43.33 -0.20
N THR A 699 14.74 -43.23 -0.62
CA THR A 699 14.37 -42.98 -2.02
C THR A 699 14.99 -41.69 -2.56
N MET A 700 15.01 -40.61 -1.77
CA MET A 700 15.64 -39.34 -2.17
C MET A 700 17.14 -39.49 -2.41
N ILE A 701 17.82 -40.20 -1.51
CA ILE A 701 19.26 -40.49 -1.62
C ILE A 701 19.53 -41.37 -2.85
N GLU A 702 18.67 -42.34 -3.15
CA GLU A 702 18.80 -43.20 -4.34
C GLU A 702 18.56 -42.43 -5.64
N GLU A 703 17.53 -41.58 -5.73
CA GLU A 703 17.25 -40.76 -6.91
C GLU A 703 18.29 -39.65 -7.14
N ALA A 704 18.76 -38.98 -6.08
CA ALA A 704 19.87 -38.02 -6.18
C ALA A 704 21.15 -38.69 -6.72
N ARG A 705 21.51 -39.88 -6.21
CA ARG A 705 22.63 -40.69 -6.73
C ARG A 705 22.41 -41.20 -8.15
N ALA A 706 21.16 -41.35 -8.57
CA ALA A 706 20.79 -41.74 -9.92
C ALA A 706 20.74 -40.55 -10.91
N ALA A 707 21.06 -39.35 -10.42
CA ALA A 707 21.49 -38.16 -11.17
C ALA A 707 23.02 -37.97 -11.08
N ASN A 708 23.54 -37.68 -9.88
CA ASN A 708 24.98 -37.53 -9.60
C ASN A 708 25.48 -38.67 -8.68
N PRO A 709 26.17 -39.70 -9.21
CA PRO A 709 26.65 -40.84 -8.41
C PRO A 709 27.80 -40.55 -7.44
N ASP A 710 28.38 -39.35 -7.47
CA ASP A 710 29.48 -38.89 -6.61
C ASP A 710 29.03 -37.82 -5.59
N ILE A 711 27.72 -37.51 -5.54
CA ILE A 711 27.15 -36.50 -4.65
C ILE A 711 27.37 -36.81 -3.17
N ARG A 712 27.74 -35.79 -2.40
CA ARG A 712 27.95 -35.88 -0.94
C ARG A 712 26.68 -35.41 -0.24
N ILE A 713 26.20 -36.12 0.77
CA ILE A 713 24.88 -35.87 1.35
C ILE A 713 25.00 -35.60 2.85
N LEU A 714 24.40 -34.49 3.28
CA LEU A 714 24.04 -34.22 4.67
C LEU A 714 22.53 -34.31 4.77
N ILE A 715 22.02 -35.13 5.68
CA ILE A 715 20.59 -35.26 5.95
C ILE A 715 20.34 -34.99 7.42
N SER A 716 19.44 -34.07 7.73
CA SER A 716 19.06 -33.81 9.12
C SER A 716 17.92 -34.72 9.55
N ASN A 717 17.75 -34.85 10.86
CA ASN A 717 16.43 -35.13 11.43
C ASN A 717 15.59 -33.82 11.39
N VAL A 718 14.49 -33.74 12.15
CA VAL A 718 13.63 -32.54 12.18
C VAL A 718 13.53 -31.97 13.59
N VAL A 719 13.30 -30.66 13.66
CA VAL A 719 13.08 -29.95 14.92
C VAL A 719 11.88 -30.51 15.67
N THR A 720 11.90 -30.38 17.01
CA THR A 720 10.68 -30.62 17.81
C THR A 720 9.81 -29.36 17.84
N ARG A 721 8.53 -29.49 18.17
CA ARG A 721 7.59 -28.36 18.25
C ARG A 721 7.00 -28.17 19.66
N THR A 722 6.38 -27.02 19.91
CA THR A 722 5.50 -26.81 21.07
C THR A 722 4.37 -27.85 21.10
N LEU A 723 3.91 -28.23 22.29
CA LEU A 723 2.82 -29.20 22.44
C LEU A 723 1.50 -28.59 21.96
N LEU A 724 0.92 -29.21 20.94
CA LEU A 724 -0.49 -28.98 20.55
C LEU A 724 -1.40 -29.95 21.33
N PRO A 725 -2.51 -29.47 21.92
CA PRO A 725 -3.59 -30.33 22.41
C PRO A 725 -4.08 -31.27 21.30
N GLU A 726 -4.47 -32.49 21.67
CA GLU A 726 -4.94 -33.58 20.76
C GLU A 726 -3.85 -34.15 19.81
N PHE A 727 -2.70 -33.48 19.69
CA PHE A 727 -1.54 -33.92 18.89
C PHE A 727 -0.34 -34.28 19.77
N GLU A 728 -0.54 -34.67 21.04
CA GLU A 728 0.54 -35.05 21.97
C GLU A 728 1.33 -36.29 21.53
N TRP A 729 0.81 -37.03 20.54
CA TRP A 729 1.47 -38.15 19.86
C TRP A 729 2.59 -37.74 18.89
N LEU A 730 2.60 -36.49 18.41
CA LEU A 730 3.51 -36.02 17.35
C LEU A 730 4.97 -35.89 17.84
N ASN A 731 5.21 -35.26 18.99
CA ASN A 731 6.57 -35.13 19.56
C ASN A 731 7.20 -36.47 19.97
N PRO A 732 6.45 -37.52 20.36
CA PRO A 732 6.93 -38.90 20.35
C PRO A 732 7.36 -39.43 18.98
N GLU A 733 6.52 -39.30 17.94
CA GLU A 733 6.79 -39.85 16.61
C GLU A 733 7.99 -39.16 15.91
N ILE A 734 8.16 -37.85 16.11
CA ILE A 734 9.35 -37.10 15.66
C ILE A 734 10.65 -37.66 16.25
N ARG A 735 10.64 -38.09 17.52
CA ARG A 735 11.82 -38.67 18.18
C ARG A 735 12.09 -40.11 17.75
N GLU A 736 11.04 -40.88 17.45
CA GLU A 736 11.19 -42.20 16.81
C GLU A 736 11.80 -42.03 15.39
N TYR A 737 11.36 -41.04 14.61
CA TYR A 737 11.95 -40.72 13.31
C TYR A 737 13.44 -40.36 13.43
N ALA A 738 13.81 -39.47 14.35
CA ALA A 738 15.21 -39.09 14.57
C ALA A 738 16.09 -40.30 14.90
N GLY A 739 15.66 -41.18 15.81
CA GLY A 739 16.41 -42.39 16.18
C GLY A 739 16.47 -43.46 15.08
N LEU A 740 15.40 -43.63 14.29
CA LEU A 740 15.41 -44.53 13.13
C LEU A 740 16.28 -44.01 11.99
N LEU A 741 16.35 -42.69 11.79
CA LEU A 741 17.24 -42.06 10.81
C LEU A 741 18.70 -42.21 11.22
N GLU A 742 19.05 -41.91 12.49
CA GLU A 742 20.42 -42.10 13.02
C GLU A 742 20.92 -43.53 12.80
N ALA A 743 20.09 -44.53 13.13
CA ALA A 743 20.40 -45.93 12.96
C ALA A 743 20.61 -46.36 11.49
N GLU A 744 20.01 -45.65 10.52
CA GLU A 744 20.05 -45.97 9.09
C GLU A 744 21.11 -45.19 8.30
N VAL A 745 21.45 -43.96 8.67
CA VAL A 745 22.41 -43.12 7.92
C VAL A 745 23.77 -43.80 7.69
N ALA A 746 24.27 -44.56 8.67
CA ALA A 746 25.51 -45.34 8.54
C ALA A 746 25.42 -46.48 7.51
N SER A 747 24.22 -47.00 7.24
CA SER A 747 23.91 -48.00 6.21
C SER A 747 23.78 -47.35 4.80
N LEU A 748 23.32 -46.09 4.75
CA LEU A 748 23.16 -45.32 3.51
C LEU A 748 24.48 -44.78 2.94
N SER A 749 25.49 -44.53 3.77
CA SER A 749 26.78 -43.95 3.36
C SER A 749 27.67 -44.91 2.55
N THR A 750 28.39 -44.38 1.56
CA THR A 750 29.41 -45.12 0.78
C THR A 750 30.70 -44.32 0.61
N ASP A 751 31.80 -44.96 0.20
CA ASP A 751 33.07 -44.28 -0.08
C ASP A 751 32.99 -43.29 -1.26
N ARG A 752 32.04 -43.50 -2.19
CA ARG A 752 31.86 -42.67 -3.40
C ARG A 752 30.87 -41.53 -3.17
N SER A 753 29.71 -41.86 -2.60
CA SER A 753 28.68 -40.92 -2.18
C SER A 753 28.51 -41.08 -0.66
N PRO A 754 29.25 -40.32 0.16
CA PRO A 754 29.11 -40.35 1.62
C PRO A 754 27.80 -39.70 2.06
N VAL A 755 27.20 -40.24 3.12
CA VAL A 755 26.04 -39.67 3.81
C VAL A 755 26.43 -39.36 5.25
N HIS A 756 25.91 -38.28 5.81
CA HIS A 756 26.13 -37.87 7.19
C HIS A 756 24.84 -37.31 7.80
N LEU A 757 24.65 -37.52 9.11
CA LEU A 757 23.52 -37.02 9.86
C LEU A 757 23.83 -35.61 10.37
N VAL A 758 22.86 -34.71 10.31
CA VAL A 758 22.88 -33.42 11.02
C VAL A 758 21.78 -33.47 12.09
N ASP A 759 22.15 -33.63 13.35
CA ASP A 759 21.15 -33.61 14.42
C ASP A 759 20.75 -32.15 14.71
N ILE A 760 19.53 -31.77 14.32
CA ILE A 760 18.91 -30.46 14.61
C ILE A 760 17.77 -30.60 15.63
N SER A 761 17.65 -31.77 16.26
CA SER A 761 16.58 -32.13 17.19
C SER A 761 17.03 -32.14 18.66
N SER A 762 18.26 -32.58 18.94
CA SER A 762 18.88 -32.47 20.26
C SER A 762 19.13 -31.00 20.61
N ASP A 763 18.83 -30.62 21.86
CA ASP A 763 19.00 -29.27 22.42
C ASP A 763 18.26 -28.14 21.66
N TYR A 764 17.37 -28.46 20.71
CA TYR A 764 16.45 -27.49 20.11
C TYR A 764 15.32 -27.14 21.08
N ASP A 765 15.22 -25.87 21.45
CA ASP A 765 14.15 -25.31 22.28
C ASP A 765 13.07 -24.66 21.40
N PRO A 766 11.90 -25.30 21.17
CA PRO A 766 10.86 -24.73 20.32
C PRO A 766 10.14 -23.51 20.92
N VAL A 767 10.41 -23.14 22.18
CA VAL A 767 9.91 -21.88 22.76
C VAL A 767 10.92 -20.75 22.49
N GLY A 768 12.21 -21.02 22.64
CA GLY A 768 13.27 -20.04 22.37
C GLY A 768 13.67 -19.88 20.90
N HIS A 769 13.44 -20.88 20.05
CA HIS A 769 13.97 -20.96 18.67
C HIS A 769 12.90 -20.88 17.56
N ALA A 770 11.61 -20.87 17.89
CA ALA A 770 10.52 -20.72 16.91
C ALA A 770 9.63 -19.50 17.21
N TRP A 771 8.73 -19.13 16.28
CA TRP A 771 7.77 -18.02 16.45
C TRP A 771 6.30 -18.46 16.54
N ASP A 772 5.91 -19.59 15.92
CA ASP A 772 4.63 -20.31 16.11
C ASP A 772 4.83 -21.66 16.85
N GLY A 773 5.94 -21.75 17.58
CA GLY A 773 6.38 -22.97 18.23
C GLY A 773 6.84 -24.10 17.30
N LEU A 774 6.97 -23.85 15.98
CA LEU A 774 7.53 -24.78 14.99
C LEU A 774 8.58 -24.10 14.10
N HIS A 775 8.20 -23.05 13.38
CA HIS A 775 9.02 -22.43 12.35
C HIS A 775 10.11 -21.55 12.97
N PRO A 776 11.37 -21.63 12.50
CA PRO A 776 12.49 -20.91 13.09
C PRO A 776 12.28 -19.38 13.17
N ASN A 777 12.55 -18.83 14.34
CA ASN A 777 12.90 -17.43 14.53
C ASN A 777 14.41 -17.24 14.21
N ALA A 778 14.93 -16.01 14.25
CA ALA A 778 16.34 -15.75 13.93
C ALA A 778 17.32 -16.59 14.78
N ARG A 779 17.01 -16.88 16.04
CA ARG A 779 17.85 -17.74 16.88
C ARG A 779 17.76 -19.23 16.48
N GLY A 780 16.59 -19.69 16.05
CA GLY A 780 16.44 -21.03 15.45
C GLY A 780 17.16 -21.18 14.12
N ASP A 781 17.10 -20.15 13.25
CA ASP A 781 17.85 -20.11 11.99
C ASP A 781 19.37 -20.21 12.25
N TYR A 782 19.89 -19.47 13.24
CA TYR A 782 21.30 -19.58 13.62
C TYR A 782 21.67 -20.93 14.24
N PHE A 783 20.78 -21.56 15.02
CA PHE A 783 20.98 -22.90 15.58
C PHE A 783 21.05 -23.99 14.49
N ILE A 784 20.10 -24.00 13.56
CA ILE A 784 20.09 -24.98 12.47
C ILE A 784 21.30 -24.74 11.54
N GLY A 785 21.62 -23.48 11.25
CA GLY A 785 22.74 -23.08 10.40
C GLY A 785 24.10 -23.50 10.97
N SER A 786 24.31 -23.35 12.28
CA SER A 786 25.56 -23.77 12.94
C SER A 786 25.74 -25.29 12.89
N HIS A 787 24.67 -26.06 13.10
CA HIS A 787 24.73 -27.53 13.02
C HIS A 787 25.06 -28.03 11.61
N PHE A 788 24.51 -27.41 10.55
CA PHE A 788 24.90 -27.72 9.18
C PHE A 788 26.34 -27.30 8.85
N ALA A 789 26.81 -26.16 9.38
CA ALA A 789 28.18 -25.69 9.22
C ALA A 789 29.22 -26.62 9.89
N ASP A 790 28.98 -26.99 11.15
CA ASP A 790 29.85 -27.93 11.88
C ASP A 790 29.88 -29.30 11.19
N ALA A 791 28.73 -29.83 10.75
CA ALA A 791 28.66 -31.10 10.02
C ALA A 791 29.37 -31.07 8.65
N LEU A 792 29.36 -29.94 7.94
CA LEU A 792 30.16 -29.73 6.72
C LEU A 792 31.66 -29.70 7.03
N HIS A 793 32.07 -29.04 8.11
CA HIS A 793 33.46 -28.99 8.52
C HIS A 793 33.98 -30.35 9.00
N GLU A 794 33.32 -30.98 9.97
CA GLU A 794 33.78 -32.24 10.57
C GLU A 794 33.86 -33.38 9.56
N ARG A 795 32.87 -33.48 8.65
CA ARG A 795 32.78 -34.61 7.71
C ARG A 795 33.58 -34.40 6.44
N PHE A 796 33.66 -33.17 5.94
CA PHE A 796 34.17 -32.87 4.60
C PHE A 796 35.32 -31.85 4.56
N GLY A 797 35.62 -31.17 5.67
CA GLY A 797 36.64 -30.12 5.73
C GLY A 797 36.23 -28.84 5.00
N VAL A 798 34.93 -28.62 4.79
CA VAL A 798 34.38 -27.41 4.17
C VAL A 798 34.11 -26.37 5.26
N GLY A 799 34.65 -25.16 5.10
CA GLY A 799 34.54 -24.10 6.11
C GLY A 799 35.33 -24.38 7.38
N ALA A 800 34.90 -23.77 8.48
CA ALA A 800 35.43 -23.95 9.84
C ALA A 800 34.32 -24.40 10.80
N PRO A 801 34.65 -24.81 12.05
CA PRO A 801 33.63 -24.96 13.08
C PRO A 801 32.93 -23.63 13.35
N TYR A 802 31.62 -23.65 13.61
CA TYR A 802 30.80 -22.45 13.79
C TYR A 802 31.07 -21.77 15.15
N GLY A 803 31.08 -22.56 16.23
CA GLY A 803 31.21 -22.04 17.59
C GLY A 803 29.87 -21.62 18.21
N PRO A 804 29.84 -20.66 19.16
CA PRO A 804 28.64 -20.34 19.92
C PRO A 804 27.61 -19.54 19.11
N VAL A 805 26.39 -20.06 19.02
CA VAL A 805 25.22 -19.36 18.48
C VAL A 805 24.98 -18.04 19.26
N PRO A 806 24.75 -16.90 18.58
CA PRO A 806 24.39 -15.64 19.24
C PRO A 806 23.11 -15.78 20.08
N SER A 807 23.12 -15.24 21.31
CA SER A 807 21.98 -15.37 22.23
C SER A 807 20.76 -14.53 21.86
N ASN A 808 20.97 -13.46 21.07
CA ASN A 808 19.96 -12.52 20.61
C ASN A 808 20.38 -11.93 19.24
N PRO A 809 20.32 -12.70 18.13
CA PRO A 809 20.50 -12.14 16.79
C PRO A 809 19.35 -11.15 16.48
N PRO A 810 19.54 -10.20 15.53
CA PRO A 810 18.45 -9.39 15.01
C PRO A 810 17.36 -10.27 14.37
N ASP A 811 16.09 -9.93 14.57
CA ASP A 811 14.93 -10.58 13.93
C ASP A 811 14.00 -9.49 13.38
N VAL A 812 13.00 -9.86 12.58
CA VAL A 812 12.05 -8.92 11.98
C VAL A 812 11.22 -8.19 13.05
N SER A 813 11.01 -6.89 12.84
CA SER A 813 10.14 -6.06 13.67
C SER A 813 8.86 -5.73 12.88
N LEU A 814 7.70 -5.97 13.48
CA LEU A 814 6.40 -5.72 12.87
C LEU A 814 5.99 -4.26 13.14
N ALA A 815 6.00 -3.43 12.10
CA ALA A 815 5.56 -2.04 12.16
C ALA A 815 4.02 -1.92 12.32
N LYS A 816 3.52 -0.72 12.64
CA LYS A 816 2.09 -0.40 12.55
C LYS A 816 1.62 -0.53 11.09
N PRO A 817 0.44 -1.12 10.79
CA PRO A 817 -0.18 -1.03 9.47
C PRO A 817 -0.44 0.45 9.12
N ALA A 818 0.20 0.94 8.05
CA ALA A 818 0.22 2.35 7.68
C ALA A 818 -1.15 2.92 7.24
N TRP A 819 -2.11 2.06 6.93
CA TRP A 819 -3.53 2.43 6.76
C TRP A 819 -4.43 1.20 6.90
N ILE A 820 -5.70 1.44 7.20
CA ILE A 820 -6.80 0.49 7.08
C ILE A 820 -7.99 1.20 6.40
N LYS A 821 -8.70 0.49 5.52
CA LYS A 821 -9.83 1.00 4.73
C LYS A 821 -10.95 -0.06 4.73
N VAL A 822 -12.21 0.38 4.79
CA VAL A 822 -13.40 -0.48 4.83
C VAL A 822 -14.36 0.00 3.75
N GLU A 823 -14.69 -0.87 2.80
CA GLU A 823 -15.56 -0.57 1.66
C GLU A 823 -16.84 -1.42 1.73
N THR A 824 -18.01 -0.79 1.72
CA THR A 824 -19.31 -1.50 1.74
C THR A 824 -19.54 -2.26 0.44
N THR A 825 -20.04 -3.50 0.54
CA THR A 825 -20.30 -4.41 -0.59
C THR A 825 -21.72 -4.95 -0.57
N ASP A 826 -22.15 -5.59 -1.67
CA ASP A 826 -23.45 -6.26 -1.78
C ASP A 826 -23.68 -7.37 -0.72
N GLN A 827 -22.64 -7.83 0.01
CA GLN A 827 -22.74 -8.81 1.12
C GLN A 827 -22.39 -8.27 2.50
N GLY A 828 -21.58 -7.20 2.59
CA GLY A 828 -21.11 -6.63 3.85
C GLY A 828 -19.98 -5.62 3.64
N PHE A 829 -18.74 -5.98 3.99
CA PHE A 829 -17.57 -5.12 3.82
C PHE A 829 -16.36 -5.85 3.24
N HIS A 830 -15.61 -5.15 2.40
CA HIS A 830 -14.24 -5.49 2.02
C HIS A 830 -13.28 -4.63 2.86
N VAL A 831 -12.64 -5.25 3.85
CA VAL A 831 -11.68 -4.61 4.75
C VAL A 831 -10.28 -4.84 4.17
N ARG A 832 -9.46 -3.78 4.08
CA ARG A 832 -8.09 -3.82 3.56
C ARG A 832 -7.14 -3.03 4.43
N TRP A 833 -5.86 -3.41 4.46
CA TRP A 833 -4.83 -2.67 5.18
C TRP A 833 -3.47 -2.74 4.47
N ALA A 834 -2.56 -1.85 4.85
CA ALA A 834 -1.17 -1.97 4.44
C ALA A 834 -0.55 -3.24 5.07
N ARG A 835 -0.12 -4.22 4.24
CA ARG A 835 0.64 -5.37 4.73
C ARG A 835 1.98 -4.91 5.33
N VAL A 836 2.33 -5.50 6.46
CA VAL A 836 3.54 -5.25 7.22
C VAL A 836 4.55 -6.35 6.89
N PHE A 837 5.79 -5.94 6.59
CA PHE A 837 6.86 -6.86 6.21
C PHE A 837 7.10 -7.95 7.26
N GLY A 838 7.09 -9.20 6.80
CA GLY A 838 7.38 -10.37 7.63
C GLY A 838 6.25 -10.78 8.59
N ALA A 839 5.09 -10.14 8.51
CA ALA A 839 3.88 -10.64 9.15
C ALA A 839 3.46 -11.98 8.54
N ALA A 840 3.19 -12.98 9.39
CA ALA A 840 2.60 -14.26 9.02
C ALA A 840 1.06 -14.24 9.06
N GLY A 841 0.45 -13.10 9.38
CA GLY A 841 -1.00 -12.87 9.36
C GLY A 841 -1.36 -11.59 10.11
N TYR A 842 -2.65 -11.35 10.32
CA TYR A 842 -3.16 -10.21 11.10
C TYR A 842 -4.27 -10.64 12.03
N HIS A 843 -4.17 -10.30 13.31
CA HIS A 843 -5.34 -10.28 14.18
C HIS A 843 -6.25 -9.14 13.71
N VAL A 844 -7.54 -9.43 13.58
CA VAL A 844 -8.57 -8.46 13.18
C VAL A 844 -9.57 -8.34 14.32
N TRP A 845 -9.87 -7.12 14.72
CA TRP A 845 -10.98 -6.82 15.62
C TRP A 845 -12.11 -6.14 14.85
N THR A 846 -13.35 -6.49 15.18
CA THR A 846 -14.57 -5.87 14.65
C THR A 846 -15.56 -5.54 15.77
N ARG A 847 -16.44 -4.57 15.55
CA ARG A 847 -17.62 -4.31 16.41
C ARG A 847 -18.75 -3.62 15.64
N ASN A 848 -19.99 -3.95 15.96
CA ASN A 848 -21.16 -3.15 15.58
C ASN A 848 -21.31 -1.99 16.56
N VAL A 849 -21.12 -0.76 16.08
CA VAL A 849 -21.21 0.47 16.90
C VAL A 849 -22.67 0.88 17.11
N THR A 850 -23.57 0.61 16.16
CA THR A 850 -25.01 0.90 16.31
C THR A 850 -25.61 0.13 17.48
N GLU A 851 -25.27 -1.16 17.61
CA GLU A 851 -25.70 -2.04 18.70
C GLU A 851 -24.82 -1.92 19.97
N ASN A 852 -23.89 -0.96 20.03
CA ASN A 852 -22.96 -0.75 21.15
C ASN A 852 -22.23 -2.05 21.57
N GLN A 853 -21.68 -2.79 20.60
CA GLN A 853 -20.89 -3.99 20.87
C GLN A 853 -19.46 -3.65 21.33
N ASP A 854 -18.93 -4.49 22.21
CA ASP A 854 -17.49 -4.52 22.53
C ASP A 854 -16.67 -5.07 21.34
N TRP A 855 -15.35 -4.86 21.37
CA TRP A 855 -14.44 -5.33 20.32
C TRP A 855 -14.29 -6.86 20.31
N LEU A 856 -14.87 -7.51 19.29
CA LEU A 856 -14.66 -8.94 19.01
C LEU A 856 -13.35 -9.14 18.23
N LEU A 857 -12.46 -9.98 18.75
CA LEU A 857 -11.28 -10.49 18.04
C LEU A 857 -11.69 -11.71 17.18
N LEU A 858 -11.28 -11.76 15.91
CA LEU A 858 -11.42 -12.97 15.10
C LEU A 858 -10.56 -14.11 15.68
N PRO A 859 -11.05 -15.37 15.73
CA PRO A 859 -10.37 -16.45 16.43
C PRO A 859 -9.00 -16.88 15.88
N LEU A 860 -8.67 -16.54 14.63
CA LEU A 860 -7.40 -16.86 13.98
C LEU A 860 -6.87 -15.62 13.24
N PRO A 861 -5.53 -15.45 13.13
CA PRO A 861 -4.95 -14.44 12.26
C PRO A 861 -5.37 -14.64 10.79
N VAL A 862 -5.71 -13.55 10.12
CA VAL A 862 -6.01 -13.52 8.69
C VAL A 862 -4.70 -13.66 7.88
N PRO A 863 -4.54 -14.70 7.04
CA PRO A 863 -3.31 -14.95 6.27
C PRO A 863 -3.25 -14.11 4.97
N GLY A 864 -3.44 -12.79 5.08
CA GLY A 864 -3.47 -11.89 3.93
C GLY A 864 -3.67 -10.42 4.32
N ASP A 865 -3.63 -9.52 3.33
CA ASP A 865 -3.71 -8.06 3.46
C ASP A 865 -5.16 -7.49 3.44
N TYR A 866 -6.15 -8.37 3.54
CA TYR A 866 -7.57 -8.05 3.41
C TYR A 866 -8.45 -9.11 4.09
N PHE A 867 -9.70 -8.72 4.37
CA PHE A 867 -10.72 -9.56 4.98
C PHE A 867 -12.11 -9.20 4.44
N ASN A 868 -12.86 -10.21 4.00
CA ASN A 868 -14.24 -10.05 3.55
C ASN A 868 -15.18 -10.31 4.73
N SER A 869 -15.68 -9.22 5.33
CA SER A 869 -16.66 -9.30 6.42
C SER A 869 -18.05 -9.47 5.83
N THR A 870 -18.71 -10.59 6.11
CA THR A 870 -20.09 -10.86 5.68
C THR A 870 -21.04 -10.87 6.87
N TRP A 871 -22.32 -11.14 6.62
CA TRP A 871 -23.34 -11.26 7.68
C TRP A 871 -23.45 -10.01 8.57
N VAL A 872 -23.71 -8.85 7.96
CA VAL A 872 -23.91 -7.56 8.64
C VAL A 872 -25.35 -7.07 8.50
N ARG A 873 -25.86 -6.26 9.44
CA ARG A 873 -27.21 -5.66 9.35
C ARG A 873 -27.25 -4.43 8.43
N ASP A 874 -28.33 -4.28 7.67
CA ASP A 874 -28.57 -3.11 6.81
C ASP A 874 -28.83 -1.85 7.66
N GLY A 875 -28.03 -0.80 7.41
CA GLY A 875 -28.06 0.47 8.15
C GLY A 875 -27.13 0.53 9.38
N ASP A 876 -26.52 -0.57 9.80
CA ASP A 876 -25.63 -0.58 10.98
C ASP A 876 -24.21 -0.10 10.65
N THR A 877 -23.59 0.60 11.60
CA THR A 877 -22.20 1.07 11.49
C THR A 877 -21.28 0.06 12.15
N TYR A 878 -20.33 -0.49 11.40
CA TYR A 878 -19.31 -1.40 11.91
C TYR A 878 -17.94 -0.72 11.89
N GLU A 879 -17.12 -1.05 12.89
CA GLU A 879 -15.72 -0.62 13.00
C GLU A 879 -14.76 -1.80 12.92
N PHE A 880 -13.58 -1.55 12.37
CA PHE A 880 -12.51 -2.53 12.17
C PHE A 880 -11.15 -1.93 12.53
N ARG A 881 -10.27 -2.76 13.09
CA ARG A 881 -8.83 -2.46 13.32
C ARG A 881 -8.03 -3.78 13.27
N VAL A 882 -6.75 -3.70 12.93
CA VAL A 882 -5.90 -4.89 12.74
C VAL A 882 -4.52 -4.73 13.38
N ALA A 883 -3.90 -5.83 13.78
CA ALA A 883 -2.51 -5.87 14.24
C ALA A 883 -1.77 -6.99 13.50
N PRO A 884 -0.56 -6.75 12.94
CA PRO A 884 0.23 -7.78 12.29
C PRO A 884 0.74 -8.79 13.32
N ALA A 885 0.77 -10.06 12.95
CA ALA A 885 1.21 -11.16 13.79
C ALA A 885 2.25 -12.03 13.07
N ARG A 886 3.14 -12.66 13.83
CA ARG A 886 4.12 -13.64 13.37
C ARG A 886 4.17 -14.81 14.36
N GLY A 887 3.13 -15.63 14.30
CA GLY A 887 2.88 -16.69 15.30
C GLY A 887 2.19 -16.16 16.55
N ASP A 888 2.39 -16.85 17.66
CA ASP A 888 1.51 -16.73 18.84
C ASP A 888 1.84 -15.51 19.70
N ASP A 889 3.13 -15.24 19.94
CA ASP A 889 3.58 -14.19 20.87
C ASP A 889 4.05 -12.88 20.16
N GLN A 890 4.37 -12.94 18.86
CA GLN A 890 4.92 -11.78 18.14
C GLN A 890 3.83 -10.98 17.41
N VAL A 891 3.14 -10.10 18.15
CA VAL A 891 2.13 -9.17 17.63
C VAL A 891 2.69 -7.74 17.59
N GLY A 892 2.55 -7.05 16.45
CA GLY A 892 2.96 -5.66 16.27
C GLY A 892 1.88 -4.64 16.65
N PRO A 893 2.15 -3.33 16.46
CA PRO A 893 1.22 -2.27 16.83
C PRO A 893 -0.11 -2.34 16.08
N MET A 894 -1.21 -2.05 16.79
CA MET A 894 -2.55 -1.92 16.22
C MET A 894 -2.62 -0.78 15.20
N SER A 895 -3.35 -1.01 14.10
CA SER A 895 -3.76 0.03 13.16
C SER A 895 -4.66 1.08 13.84
N ASP A 896 -4.93 2.17 13.12
CA ASP A 896 -6.07 3.02 13.45
C ASP A 896 -7.39 2.26 13.25
N THR A 897 -8.51 2.88 13.61
CA THR A 897 -9.85 2.31 13.41
C THR A 897 -10.48 2.88 12.15
N ALA A 898 -10.97 2.01 11.27
CA ALA A 898 -11.80 2.39 10.13
C ALA A 898 -13.26 1.96 10.36
N SER A 899 -14.20 2.76 9.89
CA SER A 899 -15.64 2.53 10.04
C SER A 899 -16.37 2.60 8.70
N ALA A 900 -17.49 1.88 8.58
CA ALA A 900 -18.38 1.97 7.44
C ALA A 900 -19.83 1.59 7.83
N VAL A 901 -20.80 2.09 7.06
CA VAL A 901 -22.22 1.72 7.19
C VAL A 901 -22.52 0.58 6.23
N ALA A 902 -23.13 -0.49 6.75
CA ALA A 902 -23.52 -1.65 5.97
C ALA A 902 -24.79 -1.37 5.14
N SER A 903 -24.80 -1.81 3.87
CA SER A 903 -26.03 -1.90 3.09
C SER A 903 -26.05 -3.13 2.17
N PRO A 904 -26.20 -4.33 2.74
CA PRO A 904 -26.14 -5.59 2.01
C PRO A 904 -27.41 -5.84 1.18
N ARG A 905 -27.23 -6.43 0.00
CA ARG A 905 -28.31 -6.80 -0.94
C ARG A 905 -28.67 -8.29 -0.85
N THR A 906 -28.07 -9.00 0.09
CA THR A 906 -28.40 -10.39 0.44
C THR A 906 -29.78 -10.49 1.10
N LEU A 907 -30.28 -11.70 1.36
CA LEU A 907 -31.52 -11.92 2.08
C LEU A 907 -31.23 -12.44 3.50
N PRO A 908 -31.85 -11.90 4.57
CA PRO A 908 -31.73 -12.48 5.90
C PRO A 908 -32.23 -13.93 5.95
N GLY A 909 -31.80 -14.71 6.93
CA GLY A 909 -32.13 -16.13 7.09
C GLY A 909 -33.63 -16.45 7.02
N PRO A 910 -34.01 -17.67 6.64
CA PRO A 910 -35.41 -18.04 6.52
C PRO A 910 -36.08 -18.06 7.91
N PRO A 911 -37.38 -17.73 8.02
CA PRO A 911 -38.10 -17.82 9.28
C PRO A 911 -38.28 -19.28 9.73
N ASN A 912 -38.56 -19.47 11.02
CA ASN A 912 -38.92 -20.76 11.63
C ASN A 912 -37.89 -21.89 11.43
N VAL A 913 -36.60 -21.56 11.49
CA VAL A 913 -35.51 -22.56 11.52
C VAL A 913 -35.65 -23.44 12.75
N THR A 914 -35.69 -24.75 12.54
CA THR A 914 -35.80 -25.78 13.59
C THR A 914 -34.89 -26.96 13.26
N ALA A 915 -34.29 -27.58 14.27
CA ALA A 915 -33.45 -28.76 14.12
C ALA A 915 -33.96 -29.90 15.04
N GLN A 916 -34.11 -31.10 14.49
CA GLN A 916 -34.62 -32.27 15.19
C GLN A 916 -33.65 -33.44 15.08
N VAL A 917 -33.19 -33.98 16.21
CA VAL A 917 -32.25 -35.10 16.24
C VAL A 917 -32.95 -36.44 15.99
N GLU A 918 -32.40 -37.23 15.08
CA GLU A 918 -32.87 -38.56 14.68
C GLU A 918 -31.73 -39.60 14.80
N GLY A 919 -31.28 -39.85 16.04
CA GLY A 919 -30.14 -40.74 16.31
C GLY A 919 -28.82 -39.98 16.23
N THR A 920 -27.94 -40.31 15.28
CA THR A 920 -26.66 -39.62 15.01
C THR A 920 -26.75 -38.66 13.82
N GLU A 921 -27.95 -38.14 13.59
CA GLU A 921 -28.31 -37.25 12.48
C GLU A 921 -29.21 -36.12 13.00
N ALA A 922 -29.21 -34.97 12.33
CA ALA A 922 -30.10 -33.87 12.63
C ALA A 922 -30.87 -33.42 11.38
N VAL A 923 -32.19 -33.33 11.47
CA VAL A 923 -33.06 -32.85 10.40
C VAL A 923 -33.41 -31.39 10.66
N VAL A 924 -32.88 -30.51 9.81
CA VAL A 924 -33.10 -29.06 9.83
C VAL A 924 -34.29 -28.74 8.91
N ARG A 925 -35.17 -27.83 9.32
CA ARG A 925 -36.34 -27.37 8.55
C ARG A 925 -36.57 -25.87 8.74
N TRP A 926 -37.13 -25.21 7.73
CA TRP A 926 -37.39 -23.75 7.74
C TRP A 926 -38.56 -23.37 6.83
N ASP A 927 -39.05 -22.13 6.93
CA ASP A 927 -40.10 -21.59 6.05
C ASP A 927 -39.52 -20.85 4.83
N THR A 928 -40.31 -20.77 3.75
CA THR A 928 -39.83 -20.24 2.47
C THR A 928 -39.65 -18.72 2.51
N ARG A 929 -38.45 -18.21 2.23
CA ARG A 929 -38.22 -16.77 2.08
C ARG A 929 -38.42 -16.30 0.64
N THR A 930 -39.19 -15.23 0.46
CA THR A 930 -39.40 -14.58 -0.85
C THR A 930 -38.07 -14.03 -1.38
N GLY A 931 -37.82 -14.22 -2.68
CA GLY A 931 -36.58 -13.81 -3.35
C GLY A 931 -35.44 -14.83 -3.30
N ALA A 932 -35.49 -15.82 -2.40
CA ALA A 932 -34.45 -16.85 -2.29
C ALA A 932 -34.37 -17.73 -3.56
N GLN A 933 -33.14 -18.03 -3.97
CA GLN A 933 -32.80 -18.96 -5.06
C GLN A 933 -32.43 -20.35 -4.49
N GLY A 934 -31.98 -20.38 -3.24
CA GLY A 934 -31.76 -21.57 -2.43
C GLY A 934 -31.42 -21.17 -1.00
N TYR A 935 -30.90 -22.12 -0.23
CA TYR A 935 -30.49 -21.92 1.16
C TYR A 935 -29.15 -22.58 1.41
N ARG A 936 -28.34 -22.03 2.31
CA ARG A 936 -27.16 -22.72 2.85
C ARG A 936 -27.39 -23.02 4.33
N VAL A 937 -27.18 -24.26 4.72
CA VAL A 937 -27.33 -24.76 6.09
C VAL A 937 -25.94 -24.92 6.68
N TYR A 938 -25.68 -24.34 7.84
CA TYR A 938 -24.41 -24.41 8.57
C TYR A 938 -24.60 -25.20 9.86
N TRP A 939 -23.56 -25.91 10.27
CA TRP A 939 -23.49 -26.50 11.61
C TRP A 939 -22.05 -26.49 12.12
N ILE A 940 -21.91 -26.24 13.41
CA ILE A 940 -20.62 -26.11 14.10
C ILE A 940 -20.73 -26.74 15.48
N GLU A 941 -19.62 -27.27 16.00
CA GLU A 941 -19.56 -27.87 17.33
C GLU A 941 -19.46 -26.80 18.41
N ALA A 942 -20.37 -26.80 19.38
CA ALA A 942 -20.57 -25.68 20.31
C ALA A 942 -19.52 -25.59 21.44
N LEU A 943 -18.68 -26.62 21.63
CA LEU A 943 -17.70 -26.72 22.74
C LEU A 943 -16.42 -27.48 22.35
N GLY A 944 -16.08 -27.57 21.06
CA GLY A 944 -14.84 -28.20 20.61
C GLY A 944 -13.62 -27.31 20.81
N HIS A 945 -12.41 -27.89 20.93
CA HIS A 945 -11.17 -27.11 21.03
C HIS A 945 -10.82 -26.38 19.72
N TYR A 946 -11.16 -26.98 18.58
CA TYR A 946 -11.09 -26.38 17.25
C TYR A 946 -12.40 -26.64 16.51
N PRO A 947 -13.46 -25.86 16.79
CA PRO A 947 -14.77 -26.07 16.18
C PRO A 947 -14.69 -25.74 14.68
N VAL A 948 -15.20 -26.63 13.82
CA VAL A 948 -15.17 -26.44 12.36
C VAL A 948 -16.58 -26.16 11.85
N MET A 949 -16.78 -25.01 11.21
CA MET A 949 -18.05 -24.70 10.54
C MET A 949 -18.18 -25.55 9.27
N ARG A 950 -19.13 -26.49 9.29
CA ARG A 950 -19.51 -27.30 8.13
C ARG A 950 -20.75 -26.69 7.49
N ASN A 951 -20.89 -26.79 6.18
CA ASN A 951 -22.05 -26.24 5.47
C ASN A 951 -22.54 -27.15 4.34
N ALA A 952 -23.78 -26.93 3.89
CA ALA A 952 -24.36 -27.56 2.72
C ALA A 952 -25.37 -26.63 2.02
N TYR A 953 -25.34 -26.59 0.69
CA TYR A 953 -26.32 -25.87 -0.11
C TYR A 953 -27.54 -26.74 -0.43
N VAL A 954 -28.73 -26.14 -0.44
CA VAL A 954 -30.01 -26.75 -0.80
C VAL A 954 -30.69 -25.89 -1.85
N HIS A 955 -30.94 -26.47 -3.03
CA HIS A 955 -31.63 -25.74 -4.10
C HIS A 955 -33.11 -25.57 -3.74
N ARG A 956 -33.73 -24.48 -4.21
CA ARG A 956 -35.13 -24.17 -3.87
C ARG A 956 -36.12 -25.22 -4.38
N GLU A 957 -35.77 -25.96 -5.42
CA GLU A 957 -36.51 -27.13 -5.92
C GLU A 957 -36.44 -28.37 -5.01
N ASP A 958 -35.39 -28.51 -4.19
CA ASP A 958 -35.25 -29.61 -3.22
C ASP A 958 -36.12 -29.39 -1.95
N GLY A 959 -36.54 -28.14 -1.73
CA GLY A 959 -37.42 -27.72 -0.64
C GLY A 959 -36.69 -27.14 0.57
N ASN A 960 -37.37 -27.10 1.71
CA ASN A 960 -36.92 -26.39 2.92
C ASN A 960 -36.51 -27.34 4.05
N ALA A 961 -35.76 -28.39 3.74
CA ALA A 961 -35.26 -29.31 4.75
C ALA A 961 -33.90 -29.88 4.36
N TYR A 962 -33.04 -30.08 5.36
CA TYR A 962 -31.74 -30.74 5.20
C TYR A 962 -31.54 -31.81 6.27
N ARG A 963 -30.78 -32.86 5.96
CA ARG A 963 -30.42 -33.92 6.91
C ARG A 963 -28.90 -33.93 7.07
N ILE A 964 -28.44 -33.38 8.19
CA ILE A 964 -27.04 -33.44 8.60
C ILE A 964 -26.76 -34.86 9.10
N THR A 965 -25.71 -35.49 8.58
CA THR A 965 -25.27 -36.84 8.94
C THR A 965 -23.82 -36.83 9.43
N GLY A 966 -23.38 -37.92 10.07
CA GLY A 966 -22.02 -38.01 10.61
C GLY A 966 -21.75 -37.05 11.78
N LEU A 967 -22.76 -36.82 12.63
CA LEU A 967 -22.63 -36.05 13.87
C LEU A 967 -22.20 -36.96 15.01
N GLU A 968 -21.32 -36.46 15.88
CA GLU A 968 -20.63 -37.32 16.86
C GLU A 968 -21.48 -37.58 18.11
N PRO A 969 -21.62 -38.85 18.57
CA PRO A 969 -22.47 -39.19 19.71
C PRO A 969 -22.01 -38.56 21.03
N GLY A 970 -22.87 -37.72 21.62
CA GLY A 970 -22.60 -36.99 22.87
C GLY A 970 -22.21 -35.52 22.65
N MET A 971 -21.88 -35.12 21.43
CA MET A 971 -21.48 -33.75 21.10
C MET A 971 -22.69 -32.82 20.93
N ARG A 972 -22.42 -31.51 21.00
CA ARG A 972 -23.40 -30.42 20.86
C ARG A 972 -23.11 -29.63 19.61
N TYR A 973 -24.14 -29.34 18.82
CA TYR A 973 -24.02 -28.53 17.62
C TYR A 973 -24.93 -27.31 17.68
N ASP A 974 -24.40 -26.18 17.23
CA ASP A 974 -25.18 -25.03 16.79
C ASP A 974 -25.52 -25.22 15.31
N VAL A 975 -26.74 -24.84 14.91
CA VAL A 975 -27.26 -25.03 13.55
C VAL A 975 -27.98 -23.78 13.08
N ALA A 976 -27.64 -23.32 11.87
CA ALA A 976 -28.20 -22.11 11.29
C ALA A 976 -28.42 -22.24 9.77
N VAL A 977 -29.23 -21.36 9.19
CA VAL A 977 -29.58 -21.36 7.76
C VAL A 977 -29.57 -19.93 7.22
N SER A 978 -28.91 -19.70 6.09
CA SER A 978 -28.99 -18.45 5.32
C SER A 978 -29.93 -18.59 4.12
N SER A 979 -30.63 -17.50 3.78
CA SER A 979 -31.28 -17.35 2.48
C SER A 979 -30.24 -16.92 1.45
N VAL A 980 -30.19 -17.57 0.30
CA VAL A 980 -29.24 -17.24 -0.78
C VAL A 980 -29.97 -16.61 -1.96
N ASN A 981 -29.45 -15.49 -2.46
CA ASN A 981 -29.92 -14.82 -3.67
C ASN A 981 -28.75 -14.56 -4.64
N GLY A 982 -28.99 -13.81 -5.72
CA GLY A 982 -27.96 -13.50 -6.73
C GLY A 982 -26.77 -12.65 -6.26
N TYR A 983 -26.78 -12.18 -5.01
CA TYR A 983 -25.68 -11.43 -4.38
C TYR A 983 -24.88 -12.26 -3.38
N GLY A 984 -25.45 -13.36 -2.85
CA GLY A 984 -24.80 -14.25 -1.88
C GLY A 984 -25.75 -14.78 -0.81
N ALA A 985 -25.18 -15.34 0.26
CA ALA A 985 -25.90 -15.71 1.48
C ALA A 985 -25.97 -14.50 2.43
N GLY A 986 -27.15 -14.18 2.96
CA GLY A 986 -27.28 -13.15 4.01
C GLY A 986 -27.12 -13.72 5.42
N ILE A 987 -27.22 -12.86 6.44
CA ILE A 987 -27.14 -13.23 7.87
C ILE A 987 -27.98 -14.50 8.13
N PRO A 988 -27.42 -15.57 8.70
CA PRO A 988 -28.18 -16.78 8.97
C PRO A 988 -29.18 -16.60 10.12
N THR A 989 -30.19 -17.46 10.16
CA THR A 989 -31.11 -17.62 11.29
C THR A 989 -30.94 -19.04 11.83
N GLY A 990 -30.91 -19.24 13.15
CA GLY A 990 -30.50 -20.53 13.72
C GLY A 990 -31.01 -20.84 15.13
N THR A 991 -30.72 -22.05 15.58
CA THR A 991 -31.07 -22.56 16.91
C THR A 991 -29.83 -22.83 17.74
N LEU A 992 -29.55 -21.95 18.71
CA LEU A 992 -28.36 -22.06 19.57
C LEU A 992 -28.48 -23.17 20.61
N ASN A 993 -27.45 -24.01 20.70
CA ASN A 993 -27.19 -25.04 21.71
C ASN A 993 -28.27 -26.13 21.86
N GLN A 994 -29.16 -26.28 20.86
CA GLN A 994 -30.31 -27.20 20.94
C GLN A 994 -30.06 -28.59 20.32
N VAL A 995 -29.05 -28.76 19.47
CA VAL A 995 -28.77 -30.04 18.79
C VAL A 995 -27.79 -30.87 19.62
N VAL A 996 -28.32 -31.56 20.63
CA VAL A 996 -27.58 -32.53 21.46
C VAL A 996 -27.72 -33.92 20.87
N ILE A 997 -26.63 -34.53 20.41
CA ILE A 997 -26.66 -35.89 19.86
C ILE A 997 -26.64 -36.90 21.02
N PRO A 998 -27.62 -37.82 21.13
CA PRO A 998 -27.62 -38.84 22.18
C PRO A 998 -26.35 -39.69 22.17
N GLY A 999 -25.54 -39.55 23.23
CA GLY A 999 -24.49 -40.52 23.54
C GLY A 999 -25.07 -41.92 23.76
N VAL A 1000 -24.24 -42.96 23.62
CA VAL A 1000 -24.69 -44.37 23.59
C VAL A 1000 -25.23 -44.84 24.95
N ALA A 1001 -26.48 -44.53 25.24
CA ALA A 1001 -27.23 -44.99 26.40
C ALA A 1001 -28.00 -46.29 26.08
N GLY A 1002 -27.81 -47.31 26.91
CA GLY A 1002 -28.42 -48.63 26.69
C GLY A 1002 -29.91 -48.69 27.00
N ALA A 1003 -30.73 -48.92 25.97
CA ALA A 1003 -32.08 -49.51 26.03
C ALA A 1003 -33.03 -49.00 27.15
N GLY A 1004 -33.60 -47.82 26.94
CA GLY A 1004 -34.76 -47.32 27.70
C GLY A 1004 -35.55 -46.30 26.86
N GLU A 1005 -36.88 -46.40 26.85
CA GLU A 1005 -37.74 -45.46 26.11
C GLU A 1005 -37.97 -44.17 26.91
N GLU A 1006 -37.70 -43.01 26.32
CA GLU A 1006 -38.63 -41.87 26.40
C GLU A 1006 -38.50 -41.01 25.14
N ARG A 1007 -39.63 -40.60 24.55
CA ARG A 1007 -39.69 -39.86 23.27
C ARG A 1007 -40.32 -38.49 23.52
N SER A 1008 -39.50 -37.52 23.90
CA SER A 1008 -39.90 -36.17 24.26
C SER A 1008 -40.26 -35.31 23.04
N GLU A 1009 -41.52 -35.38 22.60
CA GLU A 1009 -42.10 -34.35 21.72
C GLU A 1009 -42.36 -33.07 22.55
N LEU A 1010 -41.36 -32.20 22.61
CA LEU A 1010 -41.49 -30.84 23.14
C LEU A 1010 -41.85 -29.87 22.01
N THR A 1011 -43.14 -29.57 21.87
CA THR A 1011 -43.62 -28.46 21.04
C THR A 1011 -43.76 -27.20 21.89
N TRP A 1012 -43.00 -26.16 21.56
CA TRP A 1012 -43.14 -24.82 22.13
C TRP A 1012 -43.85 -23.89 21.13
N GLN A 1013 -44.66 -22.96 21.65
CA GLN A 1013 -45.19 -21.87 20.85
C GLN A 1013 -44.26 -20.66 20.99
N VAL A 1014 -44.09 -19.91 19.90
CA VAL A 1014 -43.35 -18.64 19.90
C VAL A 1014 -44.19 -17.59 20.62
N GLU A 1015 -43.58 -16.87 21.56
CA GLU A 1015 -44.01 -15.52 21.95
C GLU A 1015 -43.07 -14.52 21.24
N ASP A 1016 -43.62 -13.43 20.71
CA ASP A 1016 -43.02 -12.61 19.63
C ASP A 1016 -41.79 -11.74 20.04
N GLU A 1017 -41.09 -12.06 21.12
CA GLU A 1017 -39.96 -11.27 21.67
C GLU A 1017 -38.58 -11.95 21.48
N ALA A 1018 -38.47 -12.90 20.54
CA ALA A 1018 -37.23 -13.60 20.19
C ALA A 1018 -36.32 -12.79 19.22
N PHE A 1019 -36.02 -11.54 19.56
CA PHE A 1019 -35.04 -10.69 18.86
C PHE A 1019 -33.96 -10.20 19.85
N THR A 1020 -32.71 -10.65 19.64
CA THR A 1020 -31.41 -10.04 20.04
C THR A 1020 -30.31 -11.13 20.09
N ALA A 1021 -30.53 -12.20 20.84
CA ALA A 1021 -29.45 -13.10 21.30
C ALA A 1021 -28.95 -14.16 20.29
N THR A 1022 -29.63 -14.38 19.16
CA THR A 1022 -29.27 -15.43 18.18
C THR A 1022 -28.22 -15.00 17.15
N ASP A 1023 -28.19 -13.71 16.83
CA ASP A 1023 -27.53 -13.21 15.63
C ASP A 1023 -26.06 -12.87 15.89
N MET A 1024 -25.76 -12.37 17.10
CA MET A 1024 -24.44 -11.84 17.50
C MET A 1024 -23.27 -12.84 17.37
N LEU A 1025 -23.55 -14.14 17.34
CA LEU A 1025 -22.54 -15.19 17.12
C LEU A 1025 -22.16 -15.40 15.65
N TRP A 1026 -22.90 -14.81 14.71
CA TRP A 1026 -22.71 -14.93 13.27
C TRP A 1026 -22.40 -13.59 12.59
N GLU A 1027 -22.41 -12.47 13.32
CA GLU A 1027 -22.14 -11.15 12.73
C GLU A 1027 -20.67 -10.98 12.34
N GLY A 1028 -20.42 -10.39 11.17
CA GLY A 1028 -19.10 -9.94 10.72
C GLY A 1028 -18.13 -11.03 10.20
N TYR A 1029 -18.41 -12.31 10.41
CA TYR A 1029 -17.58 -13.43 9.95
C TYR A 1029 -17.65 -13.65 8.42
N PRO A 1030 -16.63 -14.27 7.81
CA PRO A 1030 -16.72 -14.82 6.45
C PRO A 1030 -17.53 -16.12 6.40
N GLU A 1031 -18.22 -16.34 5.28
CA GLU A 1031 -18.85 -17.63 4.96
C GLU A 1031 -17.84 -18.80 5.05
N GLY A 1032 -18.00 -19.66 6.07
CA GLY A 1032 -17.21 -20.89 6.24
C GLY A 1032 -16.05 -20.81 7.23
N MET A 1033 -15.73 -19.63 7.76
CA MET A 1033 -14.82 -19.48 8.91
C MET A 1033 -15.56 -19.79 10.22
N ALA A 1034 -14.89 -20.43 11.16
CA ALA A 1034 -15.51 -20.86 12.42
C ALA A 1034 -15.43 -19.79 13.53
N PRO A 1035 -16.55 -19.43 14.20
CA PRO A 1035 -16.48 -18.80 15.51
C PRO A 1035 -15.98 -19.80 16.55
N ILE A 1036 -14.97 -19.42 17.33
CA ILE A 1036 -14.60 -20.12 18.56
C ILE A 1036 -15.41 -19.49 19.70
N ILE A 1037 -16.12 -20.33 20.44
CA ILE A 1037 -16.87 -19.89 21.63
C ILE A 1037 -15.90 -19.77 22.82
N ASP A 1038 -16.09 -18.71 23.59
CA ASP A 1038 -15.16 -18.17 24.59
C ASP A 1038 -14.53 -19.21 25.53
N GLY A 1039 -13.21 -19.14 25.75
CA GLY A 1039 -12.49 -20.15 26.52
C GLY A 1039 -10.99 -19.90 26.79
N VAL A 1040 -10.25 -19.32 25.85
CA VAL A 1040 -8.84 -18.93 26.03
C VAL A 1040 -8.58 -17.58 25.35
N LEU A 1041 -8.54 -16.52 26.14
CA LEU A 1041 -7.96 -15.24 25.72
C LEU A 1041 -6.43 -15.30 25.90
N PRO A 1042 -5.63 -14.77 24.95
CA PRO A 1042 -4.30 -14.25 25.26
C PRO A 1042 -4.43 -13.22 26.39
N THR A 1043 -3.51 -13.23 27.36
CA THR A 1043 -3.61 -12.35 28.55
C THR A 1043 -3.58 -10.87 28.17
N GLU A 1044 -4.39 -10.08 28.87
CA GLU A 1044 -4.59 -8.64 28.64
C GLU A 1044 -3.26 -7.88 28.37
N MET A 1045 -3.14 -7.26 27.20
CA MET A 1045 -2.07 -6.28 26.97
C MET A 1045 -2.33 -5.03 27.80
N VAL A 1046 -1.61 -4.91 28.92
CA VAL A 1046 -1.65 -3.74 29.80
C VAL A 1046 -0.92 -2.58 29.13
N ASP A 1047 -1.53 -1.40 29.17
CA ASP A 1047 -0.99 -0.16 28.60
C ASP A 1047 0.35 0.26 29.24
N GLY A 1048 1.14 1.03 28.49
CA GLY A 1048 2.58 1.16 28.65
C GLY A 1048 3.07 1.70 30.00
N SER A 1049 3.98 0.96 30.64
CA SER A 1049 4.86 1.50 31.69
C SER A 1049 6.26 0.85 31.63
N GLU A 1050 7.28 1.60 32.04
CA GLU A 1050 8.69 1.28 31.80
C GLU A 1050 9.19 -0.02 32.48
N PRO A 1051 10.21 -0.71 31.91
CA PRO A 1051 10.75 -1.95 32.46
C PRO A 1051 11.50 -1.71 33.80
N VAL A 1052 10.83 -2.01 34.91
CA VAL A 1052 11.42 -1.94 36.26
C VAL A 1052 12.47 -3.03 36.44
N SER A 1053 13.69 -2.64 36.86
CA SER A 1053 14.84 -3.52 36.99
C SER A 1053 14.64 -4.69 37.97
N SER A 1054 15.17 -5.86 37.64
CA SER A 1054 15.08 -7.08 38.44
C SER A 1054 15.67 -6.97 39.86
N GLY A 1055 14.90 -7.44 40.84
CA GLY A 1055 15.29 -7.60 42.24
C GLY A 1055 14.71 -8.92 42.81
N PRO A 1056 15.38 -9.58 43.78
CA PRO A 1056 15.19 -11.01 44.03
C PRO A 1056 13.95 -11.40 44.87
N GLU A 1057 13.58 -12.68 44.73
CA GLU A 1057 12.41 -13.34 45.32
C GLU A 1057 12.32 -13.29 46.86
N PRO A 1058 11.09 -13.27 47.43
CA PRO A 1058 10.80 -13.67 48.80
C PRO A 1058 10.26 -15.12 48.87
N VAL A 1059 11.01 -16.02 49.51
CA VAL A 1059 10.56 -17.39 49.83
C VAL A 1059 9.46 -17.38 50.90
N VAL A 1060 8.47 -18.27 50.77
CA VAL A 1060 7.49 -18.59 51.84
C VAL A 1060 7.61 -20.07 52.21
N GLU A 1061 7.81 -20.36 53.49
CA GLU A 1061 7.85 -21.73 54.04
C GLU A 1061 6.44 -22.27 54.34
N GLU A 1062 6.20 -23.56 54.10
CA GLU A 1062 5.21 -24.35 54.85
C GLU A 1062 5.88 -25.39 55.76
N THR A 1063 5.21 -25.73 56.86
CA THR A 1063 5.84 -26.40 58.01
C THR A 1063 5.77 -27.94 57.96
N GLY A 1064 6.82 -28.60 58.47
CA GLY A 1064 6.92 -30.07 58.58
C GLY A 1064 6.07 -30.70 59.72
N PRO A 1065 6.49 -31.80 60.41
CA PRO A 1065 7.83 -32.43 60.40
C PRO A 1065 7.91 -33.99 60.42
N ARG A 1066 9.11 -34.56 60.16
CA ARG A 1066 9.79 -35.60 61.01
C ARG A 1066 11.08 -36.22 60.38
N VAL A 1067 12.25 -35.70 60.77
CA VAL A 1067 13.26 -36.38 61.66
C VAL A 1067 13.68 -37.85 61.35
N PRO A 1068 14.99 -38.24 61.35
CA PRO A 1068 16.26 -37.43 61.27
C PRO A 1068 17.56 -38.11 60.68
N VAL A 1069 18.69 -37.34 60.61
CA VAL A 1069 20.14 -37.75 60.71
C VAL A 1069 20.72 -38.70 59.63
N SER A 1070 21.87 -38.47 58.96
CA SER A 1070 23.15 -37.77 59.25
C SER A 1070 23.78 -37.21 57.95
N ALA A 1071 24.48 -36.07 57.84
CA ALA A 1071 25.51 -35.36 58.63
C ALA A 1071 26.98 -35.69 58.23
N GLY A 1072 27.70 -34.73 57.57
CA GLY A 1072 29.01 -35.03 56.96
C GLY A 1072 29.94 -33.90 56.43
N ARG A 1073 30.11 -32.75 57.11
CA ARG A 1073 31.19 -31.72 56.90
C ARG A 1073 31.15 -30.91 55.57
N ARG A 1074 31.35 -29.57 55.57
CA ARG A 1074 32.59 -28.74 55.73
C ARG A 1074 33.65 -29.05 54.65
N GLU A 1075 34.31 -28.07 54.01
CA GLU A 1075 34.71 -26.74 54.52
C GLU A 1075 34.89 -25.66 53.40
N GLU A 1076 34.53 -24.41 53.73
CA GLU A 1076 35.18 -23.10 53.45
C GLU A 1076 35.78 -22.66 52.08
N ILE A 1077 35.26 -21.51 51.61
CA ILE A 1077 35.97 -20.26 51.19
C ILE A 1077 36.80 -20.23 49.89
N GLY A 1078 36.34 -19.38 48.95
CA GLY A 1078 37.15 -18.26 48.42
C GLY A 1078 37.74 -18.41 47.02
N GLY A 1079 37.39 -17.47 46.13
CA GLY A 1079 37.88 -17.37 44.76
C GLY A 1079 37.01 -16.39 43.97
#